data_AF-A0A3E0PGI1-F1
#
_entry.id   AF-A0A3E0PGI1-F1
#
_cell.length_a   1.000
_cell.length_b   1.000
_cell.length_c   1.000
_cell.angle_alpha   90.00
_cell.angle_beta   90.00
_cell.angle_gamma   90.00
#
_symmetry.space_group_name_H-M   'P 1'
#
loop_
_entity.id
_entity.type
_entity.pdbx_description
1 polymer ?
#
loop_
_entity_poly.entity_id
_entity_poly.type
_entity_poly.pdbx_seq_one_letter_code
_entity_poly.pdbx_strand_id
1 'polypeptide(L)'
;MTNNTSTYRQPPISDYAIIGDCHGSALVARDGSIDWCALERFTADPLFCRLLDAQSGGALAFDWPENVEASRRYLPGTNILESTFRYDSVRVRVTDLMPVGRAPNAGLHDYVTLAAPHWLLRIVHCDAGHARIRLRCQLRQDYARDPMELRQDGPSLRSDRVSLYCSAPLCVEDDTVHVEHELKPGERLIIGLTTQHPGPIDLEQTADRYLKTTQAFWSEWSSYCHYRGPYHDAVERSALALKLLTYAPTGAIAAAPTTSLPEWIGGARNWDYRYCWPRDASFILFALGALGYDLEGDRFGAYLEEACHATLPNVQIMYGIDYKTQLVEHELHHLAGYRDSRPVRIGNGAYTQRQLDVYGEILDWADLHASTERKFRRQAHALFSAIEKLIEDHWHEGDSGLWEMRGPPRHHTFGKVMCWVGLDRLNRLIGKSAKRHALQELIRNAILSEGLDSTGSHLVGSFGQDTMNAALLLVPMVGFPVPDDVLRATVEAVQQRLQRGEYVQRYEEQDGVSGSEGAFLACSFWLVDALLTIDRVGEAEALFERLLTRTNDLGLLSEEVDPASGELLGNFPQGLTHLALIQNAVNFKLHETHGARAIRGAHSDRGRLVSQAIEEFGSLWATVKKSEHTGRIRSSHASIMQL
;
A
#
# COMPACT_ATOMS: atom_id res chain seq x y z
N MET A 1 13.95 -45.37 2.70
CA MET A 1 12.98 -44.36 3.14
C MET A 1 13.73 -43.33 3.95
N THR A 2 14.43 -42.43 3.27
CA THR A 2 15.04 -41.26 3.90
C THR A 2 14.00 -40.15 3.84
N ASN A 3 13.40 -39.83 4.99
CA ASN A 3 12.58 -38.64 5.17
C ASN A 3 13.44 -37.42 4.83
N ASN A 4 13.41 -36.98 3.58
CA ASN A 4 13.94 -35.69 3.19
C ASN A 4 12.87 -34.66 3.54
N THR A 5 12.71 -34.38 4.83
CA THR A 5 12.02 -33.17 5.29
C THR A 5 12.90 -32.01 4.87
N SER A 6 12.78 -31.59 3.61
CA SER A 6 13.12 -30.24 3.21
C SER A 6 12.33 -29.34 4.14
N THR A 7 12.98 -28.82 5.18
CA THR A 7 12.41 -27.78 6.04
C THR A 7 12.11 -26.60 5.13
N TYR A 8 10.85 -26.45 4.71
CA TYR A 8 10.42 -25.26 3.97
C TYR A 8 10.81 -24.05 4.81
N ARG A 9 11.74 -23.26 4.29
CA ARG A 9 12.17 -22.03 4.94
C ARG A 9 11.38 -20.89 4.31
N GLN A 10 10.67 -20.11 5.11
CA GLN A 10 10.04 -18.88 4.62
C GLN A 10 11.13 -17.92 4.09
N PRO A 11 11.06 -17.52 2.81
CA PRO A 11 11.93 -16.50 2.24
C PRO A 11 11.90 -15.21 3.06
N PRO A 12 12.99 -14.42 3.09
CA PRO A 12 12.95 -13.02 3.54
C PRO A 12 11.81 -12.24 2.88
N ILE A 13 11.26 -11.24 3.57
CA ILE A 13 10.19 -10.40 3.03
C ILE A 13 10.63 -9.72 1.72
N SER A 14 11.90 -9.29 1.65
CA SER A 14 12.50 -8.69 0.46
C SER A 14 12.53 -9.62 -0.76
N ASP A 15 12.42 -10.93 -0.58
CA ASP A 15 12.38 -11.90 -1.69
C ASP A 15 10.99 -12.06 -2.30
N TYR A 16 9.97 -11.34 -1.82
CA TYR A 16 8.65 -11.35 -2.44
C TYR A 16 8.46 -10.24 -3.48
N ALA A 17 7.74 -10.58 -4.54
CA ALA A 17 7.10 -9.66 -5.47
C ALA A 17 5.59 -9.66 -5.20
N ILE A 18 4.88 -8.60 -5.60
CA ILE A 18 3.40 -8.57 -5.61
C ILE A 18 2.85 -8.64 -7.03
N ILE A 19 1.74 -9.37 -7.22
CA ILE A 19 0.84 -9.25 -8.37
C ILE A 19 -0.60 -9.10 -7.87
N GLY A 20 -1.49 -8.51 -8.68
CA GLY A 20 -2.91 -8.38 -8.34
C GLY A 20 -3.74 -7.69 -9.42
N ASP A 21 -5.05 -7.70 -9.21
CA ASP A 21 -6.09 -7.23 -10.15
C ASP A 21 -6.94 -6.10 -9.54
N CYS A 22 -6.38 -5.39 -8.56
CA CYS A 22 -7.05 -4.37 -7.74
C CYS A 22 -8.27 -4.91 -6.95
N HIS A 23 -8.38 -6.24 -6.83
CA HIS A 23 -9.36 -6.91 -5.98
C HIS A 23 -8.60 -7.79 -4.98
N GLY A 24 -7.90 -8.78 -5.50
CA GLY A 24 -7.03 -9.69 -4.78
C GLY A 24 -5.55 -9.43 -5.05
N SER A 25 -4.71 -10.22 -4.40
CA SER A 25 -3.26 -10.17 -4.60
C SER A 25 -2.60 -11.52 -4.36
N ALA A 26 -1.41 -11.69 -4.92
CA ALA A 26 -0.54 -12.81 -4.60
C ALA A 26 0.91 -12.34 -4.41
N LEU A 27 1.63 -13.00 -3.50
CA LEU A 27 3.07 -12.80 -3.30
C LEU A 27 3.87 -13.92 -3.92
N VAL A 28 4.80 -13.55 -4.80
CA VAL A 28 5.65 -14.48 -5.55
C VAL A 28 7.09 -14.38 -5.04
N ALA A 29 7.63 -15.47 -4.50
CA ALA A 29 9.00 -15.50 -4.00
C ALA A 29 10.04 -15.53 -5.13
N ARG A 30 11.32 -15.30 -4.80
CA ARG A 30 12.44 -15.30 -5.75
C ARG A 30 12.62 -16.63 -6.49
N ASP A 31 12.30 -17.76 -5.85
CA ASP A 31 12.32 -19.09 -6.46
C ASP A 31 11.09 -19.36 -7.36
N GLY A 32 10.18 -18.39 -7.48
CA GLY A 32 8.96 -18.49 -8.26
C GLY A 32 7.81 -19.18 -7.51
N SER A 33 7.92 -19.45 -6.22
CA SER A 33 6.75 -19.93 -5.47
C SER A 33 5.70 -18.84 -5.28
N ILE A 34 4.44 -19.22 -5.14
CA ILE A 34 3.37 -18.31 -4.71
C ILE A 34 2.94 -18.73 -3.31
N ASP A 35 3.29 -17.91 -2.32
CA ASP A 35 3.19 -18.24 -0.89
C ASP A 35 2.01 -17.58 -0.18
N TRP A 36 1.43 -16.59 -0.84
CA TRP A 36 0.24 -15.86 -0.41
C TRP A 36 -0.62 -15.63 -1.64
N CYS A 37 -1.91 -15.94 -1.58
CA CYS A 37 -2.85 -15.59 -2.65
C CYS A 37 -4.26 -15.46 -2.11
N ALA A 38 -4.78 -14.23 -2.08
CA ALA A 38 -6.17 -13.93 -1.79
C ALA A 38 -6.84 -13.47 -3.09
N LEU A 39 -7.78 -14.26 -3.61
CA LEU A 39 -8.59 -13.90 -4.79
C LEU A 39 -9.85 -13.12 -4.36
N GLU A 40 -10.44 -12.37 -5.30
CA GLU A 40 -11.67 -11.56 -5.17
C GLU A 40 -11.60 -10.35 -4.23
N ARG A 41 -10.85 -10.42 -3.14
CA ARG A 41 -10.61 -9.30 -2.22
C ARG A 41 -9.38 -9.56 -1.35
N PHE A 42 -8.65 -8.51 -0.96
CA PHE A 42 -7.46 -8.63 -0.09
C PHE A 42 -7.74 -9.35 1.23
N THR A 43 -8.94 -9.15 1.82
CA THR A 43 -9.36 -9.75 3.10
C THR A 43 -9.96 -11.15 2.98
N ALA A 44 -9.96 -11.74 1.78
CA ALA A 44 -10.45 -13.11 1.59
C ALA A 44 -9.58 -14.12 2.35
N ASP A 45 -10.17 -15.28 2.65
CA ASP A 45 -9.42 -16.43 3.13
C ASP A 45 -8.46 -16.91 2.02
N PRO A 46 -7.13 -16.82 2.22
CA PRO A 46 -6.15 -17.07 1.16
C PRO A 46 -6.12 -18.53 0.72
N LEU A 47 -5.86 -18.76 -0.57
CA LEU A 47 -5.60 -20.09 -1.15
C LEU A 47 -4.24 -20.65 -0.72
N PHE A 48 -3.29 -19.75 -0.44
CA PHE A 48 -1.94 -20.04 0.03
C PHE A 48 -1.63 -19.14 1.23
N CYS A 49 -1.10 -19.76 2.29
CA CYS A 49 -0.73 -19.14 3.56
C CYS A 49 0.70 -19.50 3.96
N ARG A 50 1.56 -19.95 3.04
CA ARG A 50 2.97 -20.30 3.34
C ARG A 50 3.75 -19.12 3.91
N LEU A 51 3.33 -17.90 3.58
CA LEU A 51 3.80 -16.67 4.21
C LEU A 51 3.64 -16.67 5.74
N LEU A 52 2.55 -17.26 6.26
CA LEU A 52 2.24 -17.30 7.70
C LEU A 52 2.60 -18.63 8.36
N ASP A 53 2.71 -19.71 7.59
CA ASP A 53 3.14 -21.01 8.11
C ASP A 53 3.86 -21.81 7.03
N ALA A 54 5.16 -22.03 7.20
CA ALA A 54 6.01 -22.65 6.19
C ALA A 54 5.62 -24.11 5.87
N GLN A 55 5.00 -24.82 6.83
CA GLN A 55 4.72 -26.25 6.73
C GLN A 55 3.29 -26.52 6.26
N SER A 56 2.31 -25.88 6.91
CA SER A 56 0.89 -26.15 6.70
C SER A 56 0.26 -25.17 5.71
N GLY A 57 0.88 -24.01 5.50
CA GLY A 57 0.30 -22.88 4.78
C GLY A 57 -0.06 -23.13 3.32
N GLY A 58 0.57 -24.12 2.66
CA GLY A 58 0.35 -24.43 1.25
C GLY A 58 0.84 -23.34 0.29
N ALA A 59 1.20 -23.74 -0.92
CA ALA A 59 1.76 -22.86 -1.95
C ALA A 59 1.61 -23.48 -3.35
N LEU A 60 1.83 -22.66 -4.39
CA LEU A 60 2.18 -23.13 -5.73
C LEU A 60 3.69 -22.98 -5.91
N ALA A 61 4.45 -24.08 -5.88
CA ALA A 61 5.92 -24.06 -5.84
C ALA A 61 6.54 -24.94 -6.93
N PHE A 62 7.67 -24.47 -7.47
CA PHE A 62 8.53 -25.26 -8.36
C PHE A 62 9.49 -26.14 -7.56
N ASP A 63 9.84 -27.30 -8.12
CA ASP A 63 10.95 -28.13 -7.63
C ASP A 63 12.15 -27.97 -8.57
N TRP A 64 12.95 -26.93 -8.32
CA TRP A 64 14.15 -26.64 -9.11
C TRP A 64 15.35 -27.52 -8.72
N PRO A 65 16.30 -27.75 -9.64
CA PRO A 65 17.63 -28.26 -9.30
C PRO A 65 18.38 -27.33 -8.33
N GLU A 66 19.31 -27.87 -7.56
CA GLU A 66 20.09 -27.11 -6.56
C GLU A 66 20.91 -25.96 -7.17
N ASN A 67 21.32 -26.06 -8.43
CA ASN A 67 22.11 -25.06 -9.15
C ASN A 67 21.26 -24.03 -9.91
N VAL A 68 19.97 -23.88 -9.59
CA VAL A 68 19.12 -22.89 -10.24
C VAL A 68 19.51 -21.47 -9.85
N GLU A 69 19.64 -20.61 -10.86
CA GLU A 69 19.78 -19.17 -10.70
C GLU A 69 18.49 -18.48 -11.11
N ALA A 70 18.01 -17.53 -10.30
CA ALA A 70 16.80 -16.78 -10.55
C ALA A 70 17.10 -15.28 -10.74
N SER A 71 16.50 -14.68 -11.76
CA SER A 71 16.47 -13.23 -11.98
C SER A 71 15.06 -12.81 -12.34
N ARG A 72 14.58 -11.66 -11.85
CA ARG A 72 13.19 -11.25 -12.05
C ARG A 72 13.05 -9.76 -12.34
N ARG A 73 11.97 -9.39 -13.01
CA ARG A 73 11.57 -8.00 -13.28
C ARG A 73 10.07 -7.91 -13.46
N TYR A 74 9.50 -6.74 -13.25
CA TYR A 74 8.19 -6.43 -13.83
C TYR A 74 8.35 -6.11 -15.31
N LEU A 75 7.36 -6.48 -16.14
CA LEU A 75 7.30 -5.94 -17.50
C LEU A 75 7.14 -4.41 -17.41
N PRO A 76 7.83 -3.62 -18.25
CA PRO A 76 7.88 -2.16 -18.13
C PRO A 76 6.49 -1.51 -18.03
N GLY A 77 6.31 -0.63 -17.04
CA GLY A 77 5.05 0.06 -16.80
C GLY A 77 3.89 -0.85 -16.36
N THR A 78 4.16 -2.04 -15.81
CA THR A 78 3.12 -2.99 -15.40
C THR A 78 3.32 -3.66 -14.03
N ASN A 79 2.26 -4.33 -13.57
CA ASN A 79 2.26 -5.26 -12.44
C ASN A 79 2.32 -6.74 -12.89
N ILE A 80 2.87 -7.02 -14.08
CA ILE A 80 3.09 -8.38 -14.58
C ILE A 80 4.53 -8.79 -14.26
N LEU A 81 4.71 -9.85 -13.49
CA LEU A 81 6.02 -10.32 -13.08
C LEU A 81 6.59 -11.30 -14.11
N GLU A 82 7.85 -11.12 -14.48
CA GLU A 82 8.62 -12.04 -15.30
C GLU A 82 9.85 -12.52 -14.51
N SER A 83 9.90 -13.81 -14.22
CA SER A 83 11.03 -14.49 -13.56
C SER A 83 11.73 -15.40 -14.55
N THR A 84 13.06 -15.33 -14.62
CA THR A 84 13.90 -16.20 -15.45
C THR A 84 14.73 -17.10 -14.56
N PHE A 85 14.62 -18.40 -14.79
CA PHE A 85 15.36 -19.46 -14.11
C PHE A 85 16.37 -20.08 -15.08
N ARG A 86 17.62 -20.22 -14.64
CA ARG A 86 18.72 -20.81 -15.42
C ARG A 86 19.37 -21.92 -14.61
N TYR A 87 19.59 -23.07 -15.25
CA TYR A 87 20.37 -24.18 -14.71
C TYR A 87 20.90 -24.98 -15.89
N ASP A 88 22.13 -25.48 -15.79
CA ASP A 88 22.80 -26.21 -16.87
C ASP A 88 22.69 -25.49 -18.23
N SER A 89 22.07 -26.10 -19.24
CA SER A 89 21.77 -25.51 -20.55
C SER A 89 20.32 -25.03 -20.70
N VAL A 90 19.54 -25.05 -19.61
CA VAL A 90 18.11 -24.72 -19.60
C VAL A 90 17.90 -23.27 -19.21
N ARG A 91 17.00 -22.59 -19.93
CA ARG A 91 16.47 -21.28 -19.56
C ARG A 91 14.95 -21.33 -19.60
N VAL A 92 14.32 -21.11 -18.46
CA VAL A 92 12.86 -21.04 -18.31
C VAL A 92 12.47 -19.64 -17.89
N ARG A 93 11.41 -19.12 -18.51
CA ARG A 93 10.83 -17.83 -18.19
C ARG A 93 9.41 -18.04 -17.71
N VAL A 94 9.08 -17.50 -16.56
CA VAL A 94 7.78 -17.60 -15.91
C VAL A 94 7.16 -16.21 -15.88
N THR A 95 5.95 -16.09 -16.42
CA THR A 95 5.16 -14.86 -16.38
C THR A 95 3.97 -15.07 -15.47
N ASP A 96 3.92 -14.31 -14.38
CA ASP A 96 2.85 -14.34 -13.39
C ASP A 96 2.02 -13.07 -13.45
N LEU A 97 0.70 -13.21 -13.48
CA LEU A 97 -0.23 -12.09 -13.47
C LEU A 97 -1.58 -12.45 -12.85
N MET A 98 -2.25 -11.44 -12.31
CA MET A 98 -3.68 -11.47 -12.06
C MET A 98 -4.35 -10.56 -13.10
N PRO A 99 -5.22 -11.10 -13.99
CA PRO A 99 -5.69 -10.33 -15.13
C PRO A 99 -6.57 -9.15 -14.74
N VAL A 100 -6.40 -8.03 -15.44
CA VAL A 100 -7.22 -6.83 -15.27
C VAL A 100 -7.38 -6.11 -16.60
N GLY A 101 -8.52 -5.46 -16.80
CA GLY A 101 -8.74 -4.57 -17.93
C GLY A 101 -9.78 -3.52 -17.59
N ARG A 102 -9.96 -2.54 -18.48
CA ARG A 102 -11.07 -1.59 -18.40
C ARG A 102 -12.38 -2.34 -18.56
N ALA A 103 -13.39 -1.94 -17.80
CA ALA A 103 -14.72 -2.48 -17.95
C ALA A 103 -15.32 -2.04 -19.30
N PRO A 104 -16.21 -2.84 -19.93
CA PRO A 104 -16.83 -2.47 -21.21
C PRO A 104 -17.58 -1.14 -21.22
N ASN A 105 -18.06 -0.69 -20.06
CA ASN A 105 -18.78 0.58 -19.87
C ASN A 105 -17.88 1.77 -19.47
N ALA A 106 -16.57 1.58 -19.36
CA ALA A 106 -15.64 2.64 -18.97
C ALA A 106 -15.51 3.70 -20.08
N GLY A 107 -15.62 4.98 -19.72
CA GLY A 107 -15.46 6.11 -20.66
C GLY A 107 -14.02 6.33 -21.12
N LEU A 108 -13.79 7.09 -22.20
CA LEU A 108 -12.42 7.44 -22.61
C LEU A 108 -11.68 8.14 -21.44
N HIS A 109 -10.50 7.63 -21.07
CA HIS A 109 -9.70 8.04 -19.88
C HIS A 109 -10.19 7.55 -18.51
N ASP A 110 -11.24 6.74 -18.45
CA ASP A 110 -11.66 6.09 -17.21
C ASP A 110 -10.79 4.85 -16.93
N TYR A 111 -9.79 5.02 -16.06
CA TYR A 111 -8.89 3.98 -15.59
C TYR A 111 -9.26 3.39 -14.21
N VAL A 112 -10.38 3.83 -13.63
CA VAL A 112 -10.86 3.38 -12.31
C VAL A 112 -12.03 2.41 -12.43
N THR A 113 -12.81 2.50 -13.50
CA THR A 113 -13.83 1.49 -13.84
C THR A 113 -13.17 0.33 -14.58
N LEU A 114 -12.67 -0.63 -13.81
CA LEU A 114 -11.99 -1.82 -14.31
C LEU A 114 -12.82 -3.09 -14.05
N ALA A 115 -12.50 -4.14 -14.79
CA ALA A 115 -13.02 -5.49 -14.64
C ALA A 115 -11.86 -6.46 -14.43
N ALA A 116 -12.07 -7.41 -13.53
CA ALA A 116 -11.13 -8.49 -13.23
C ALA A 116 -11.89 -9.83 -13.33
N PRO A 117 -11.37 -10.83 -14.05
CA PRO A 117 -11.98 -12.16 -14.12
C PRO A 117 -11.72 -12.98 -12.84
N HIS A 118 -10.95 -12.46 -11.88
CA HIS A 118 -10.52 -13.16 -10.66
C HIS A 118 -9.74 -14.45 -10.98
N TRP A 119 -8.66 -14.27 -11.74
CA TRP A 119 -7.70 -15.32 -12.06
C TRP A 119 -6.34 -14.99 -11.46
N LEU A 120 -5.64 -16.02 -11.02
CA LEU A 120 -4.18 -16.06 -10.97
C LEU A 120 -3.72 -16.91 -12.14
N LEU A 121 -2.85 -16.35 -12.99
CA LEU A 121 -2.35 -17.00 -14.19
C LEU A 121 -0.82 -17.06 -14.16
N ARG A 122 -0.27 -18.25 -14.42
CA ARG A 122 1.15 -18.52 -14.56
C ARG A 122 1.42 -19.14 -15.93
N ILE A 123 2.34 -18.54 -16.68
CA ILE A 123 2.78 -19.01 -17.99
C ILE A 123 4.27 -19.34 -17.91
N VAL A 124 4.61 -20.61 -18.04
CA VAL A 124 5.99 -21.11 -18.03
C VAL A 124 6.42 -21.36 -19.47
N HIS A 125 7.46 -20.68 -19.93
CA HIS A 125 7.99 -20.79 -21.29
C HIS A 125 9.42 -21.32 -21.25
N CYS A 126 9.74 -22.33 -22.06
CA CYS A 126 11.11 -22.78 -22.23
C CYS A 126 11.78 -21.96 -23.33
N ASP A 127 12.75 -21.11 -22.96
CA ASP A 127 13.49 -20.30 -23.92
C ASP A 127 14.68 -21.04 -24.53
N ALA A 128 15.27 -21.99 -23.80
CA ALA A 128 16.44 -22.78 -24.24
C ALA A 128 16.56 -24.09 -23.44
N GLY A 129 17.17 -25.10 -24.05
CA GLY A 129 17.35 -26.43 -23.46
C GLY A 129 16.05 -27.24 -23.40
N HIS A 130 16.11 -28.41 -22.75
CA HIS A 130 14.94 -29.24 -22.47
C HIS A 130 14.61 -29.10 -20.98
N ALA A 131 13.53 -28.40 -20.65
CA ALA A 131 13.16 -28.12 -19.27
C ALA A 131 12.21 -29.18 -18.73
N ARG A 132 12.59 -29.89 -17.66
CA ARG A 132 11.66 -30.72 -16.90
C ARG A 132 11.05 -29.88 -15.79
N ILE A 133 9.81 -29.45 -15.99
CA ILE A 133 9.07 -28.66 -15.01
C ILE A 133 8.38 -29.60 -14.03
N ARG A 134 8.65 -29.39 -12.74
CA ARG A 134 7.95 -30.02 -11.63
C ARG A 134 7.35 -28.94 -10.74
N LEU A 135 6.06 -29.09 -10.46
CA LEU A 135 5.28 -28.14 -9.68
C LEU A 135 4.41 -28.88 -8.69
N ARG A 136 4.24 -28.27 -7.53
CA ARG A 136 3.36 -28.73 -6.46
C ARG A 136 2.42 -27.60 -6.08
N CYS A 137 1.13 -27.89 -5.99
CA CYS A 137 0.09 -26.94 -5.58
C CYS A 137 -0.67 -27.51 -4.40
N GLN A 138 -0.59 -26.83 -3.26
CA GLN A 138 -1.29 -27.19 -2.02
C GLN A 138 -2.29 -26.10 -1.69
N LEU A 139 -3.55 -26.34 -2.06
CA LEU A 139 -4.64 -25.41 -1.79
C LEU A 139 -5.16 -25.57 -0.36
N ARG A 140 -5.37 -24.45 0.30
CA ARG A 140 -5.80 -24.37 1.69
C ARG A 140 -7.08 -23.58 1.85
N GLN A 141 -7.76 -23.82 2.97
CA GLN A 141 -8.94 -23.07 3.40
C GLN A 141 -8.90 -22.83 4.92
N ASP A 142 -9.71 -21.88 5.36
CA ASP A 142 -9.79 -21.39 6.74
C ASP A 142 -8.40 -21.06 7.30
N TYR A 143 -7.65 -20.24 6.57
CA TYR A 143 -6.28 -19.83 6.89
C TYR A 143 -5.37 -21.05 7.15
N ALA A 144 -5.39 -22.01 6.21
CA ALA A 144 -4.62 -23.25 6.28
C ALA A 144 -4.89 -24.13 7.50
N ARG A 145 -6.08 -24.01 8.10
CA ARG A 145 -6.56 -25.02 9.06
C ARG A 145 -6.77 -26.37 8.37
N ASP A 146 -7.35 -26.34 7.17
CA ASP A 146 -7.72 -27.54 6.44
C ASP A 146 -7.19 -27.50 4.99
N PRO A 147 -6.83 -28.68 4.42
CA PRO A 147 -6.64 -28.82 2.98
C PRO A 147 -7.97 -28.63 2.25
N MET A 148 -7.89 -28.17 0.99
CA MET A 148 -9.07 -28.03 0.16
C MET A 148 -9.36 -29.35 -0.58
N GLU A 149 -10.60 -29.84 -0.49
CA GLU A 149 -11.02 -31.02 -1.24
C GLU A 149 -11.16 -30.71 -2.73
N LEU A 150 -10.42 -31.44 -3.57
CA LEU A 150 -10.41 -31.28 -5.02
C LEU A 150 -11.07 -32.47 -5.71
N ARG A 151 -11.86 -32.19 -6.74
CA ARG A 151 -12.54 -33.17 -7.59
C ARG A 151 -12.14 -32.96 -9.04
N GLN A 152 -12.04 -34.04 -9.79
CA GLN A 152 -11.80 -33.96 -11.23
C GLN A 152 -12.98 -33.30 -11.94
N ASP A 153 -12.70 -32.30 -12.77
CA ASP A 153 -13.68 -31.62 -13.63
C ASP A 153 -13.11 -31.47 -15.04
N GLY A 154 -13.38 -32.46 -15.89
CA GLY A 154 -12.76 -32.56 -17.22
C GLY A 154 -11.22 -32.62 -17.13
N PRO A 155 -10.47 -31.74 -17.81
CA PRO A 155 -9.00 -31.65 -17.70
C PRO A 155 -8.52 -30.81 -16.49
N SER A 156 -9.44 -30.30 -15.67
CA SER A 156 -9.15 -29.41 -14.53
C SER A 156 -9.47 -30.09 -13.18
N LEU A 157 -9.05 -29.46 -12.09
CA LEU A 157 -9.46 -29.81 -10.73
C LEU A 157 -10.33 -28.69 -10.16
N ARG A 158 -11.33 -29.05 -9.35
CA ARG A 158 -12.30 -28.11 -8.80
C ARG A 158 -12.62 -28.42 -7.34
N SER A 159 -12.72 -27.37 -6.53
CA SER A 159 -13.39 -27.39 -5.22
C SER A 159 -14.68 -26.55 -5.28
N ASP A 160 -15.33 -26.38 -4.13
CA ASP A 160 -16.45 -25.46 -3.98
C ASP A 160 -16.06 -23.97 -4.08
N ARG A 161 -14.75 -23.65 -4.00
CA ARG A 161 -14.23 -22.27 -3.97
C ARG A 161 -13.35 -21.89 -5.14
N VAL A 162 -12.64 -22.84 -5.75
CA VAL A 162 -11.64 -22.56 -6.78
C VAL A 162 -11.59 -23.68 -7.82
N SER A 163 -11.23 -23.31 -9.05
CA SER A 163 -10.82 -24.25 -10.11
C SER A 163 -9.34 -24.06 -10.43
N LEU A 164 -8.63 -25.17 -10.57
CA LEU A 164 -7.24 -25.25 -11.03
C LEU A 164 -7.21 -25.84 -12.44
N TYR A 165 -6.80 -25.01 -13.39
CA TYR A 165 -6.55 -25.38 -14.78
C TYR A 165 -5.06 -25.55 -15.02
N CYS A 166 -4.70 -26.53 -15.87
CA CYS A 166 -3.34 -26.75 -16.30
C CYS A 166 -3.34 -27.25 -17.75
N SER A 167 -2.39 -26.80 -18.58
CA SER A 167 -2.22 -27.34 -19.94
C SER A 167 -1.51 -28.70 -19.98
N ALA A 168 -1.04 -29.19 -18.83
CA ALA A 168 -0.52 -30.54 -18.63
C ALA A 168 -1.40 -31.35 -17.66
N PRO A 169 -1.32 -32.71 -17.67
CA PRO A 169 -2.06 -33.55 -16.74
C PRO A 169 -1.81 -33.19 -15.27
N LEU A 170 -2.88 -33.21 -14.48
CA LEU A 170 -2.85 -33.00 -13.03
C LEU A 170 -2.94 -34.35 -12.32
N CYS A 171 -2.07 -34.56 -11.34
CA CYS A 171 -2.13 -35.73 -10.45
C CYS A 171 -2.34 -35.24 -9.01
N VAL A 172 -3.17 -35.91 -8.22
CA VAL A 172 -3.41 -35.57 -6.82
C VAL A 172 -2.91 -36.70 -5.93
N GLU A 173 -1.98 -36.39 -5.02
CA GLU A 173 -1.43 -37.31 -4.03
C GLU A 173 -1.46 -36.62 -2.66
N ASP A 174 -2.08 -37.27 -1.65
CA ASP A 174 -2.10 -36.81 -0.26
C ASP A 174 -2.42 -35.32 -0.04
N ASP A 175 -3.43 -34.78 -0.74
CA ASP A 175 -3.86 -33.35 -0.76
C ASP A 175 -3.09 -32.40 -1.69
N THR A 176 -2.02 -32.88 -2.30
CA THR A 176 -1.11 -32.07 -3.10
C THR A 176 -1.33 -32.37 -4.59
N VAL A 177 -1.48 -31.30 -5.38
CA VAL A 177 -1.56 -31.42 -6.83
C VAL A 177 -0.15 -31.36 -7.41
N HIS A 178 0.23 -32.39 -8.15
CA HIS A 178 1.50 -32.51 -8.85
C HIS A 178 1.31 -32.27 -10.35
N VAL A 179 2.22 -31.48 -10.91
CA VAL A 179 2.37 -31.32 -12.36
C VAL A 179 3.82 -31.63 -12.70
N GLU A 180 4.01 -32.59 -13.61
CA GLU A 180 5.31 -32.88 -14.21
C GLU A 180 5.18 -32.85 -15.73
N HIS A 181 5.99 -32.01 -16.38
CA HIS A 181 5.94 -31.84 -17.83
C HIS A 181 7.31 -31.48 -18.41
N GLU A 182 7.65 -32.04 -19.57
CA GLU A 182 8.85 -31.65 -20.32
C GLU A 182 8.50 -30.59 -21.35
N LEU A 183 9.27 -29.51 -21.39
CA LEU A 183 9.14 -28.43 -22.36
C LEU A 183 10.40 -28.35 -23.24
N LYS A 184 10.21 -28.33 -24.56
CA LYS A 184 11.23 -27.98 -25.55
C LYS A 184 11.29 -26.47 -25.76
N PRO A 185 12.37 -25.94 -26.37
CA PRO A 185 12.44 -24.52 -26.68
C PRO A 185 11.24 -24.05 -27.51
N GLY A 186 10.56 -23.00 -27.04
CA GLY A 186 9.34 -22.45 -27.65
C GLY A 186 8.03 -23.04 -27.16
N GLU A 187 8.05 -24.12 -26.38
CA GLU A 187 6.86 -24.69 -25.75
C GLU A 187 6.54 -23.98 -24.42
N ARG A 188 5.27 -24.04 -24.02
CA ARG A 188 4.77 -23.43 -22.79
C ARG A 188 3.86 -24.35 -22.00
N LEU A 189 3.87 -24.16 -20.68
CA LEU A 189 2.97 -24.74 -19.70
C LEU A 189 2.18 -23.61 -19.04
N ILE A 190 0.86 -23.74 -18.95
CA ILE A 190 -0.03 -22.72 -18.39
C ILE A 190 -0.76 -23.29 -17.19
N ILE A 191 -0.84 -22.51 -16.12
CA ILE A 191 -1.56 -22.83 -14.89
C ILE A 191 -2.47 -21.66 -14.55
N GLY A 192 -3.73 -21.95 -14.25
CA GLY A 192 -4.70 -20.94 -13.87
C GLY A 192 -5.50 -21.34 -12.63
N LEU A 193 -5.63 -20.42 -11.68
CA LEU A 193 -6.51 -20.55 -10.52
C LEU A 193 -7.60 -19.49 -10.59
N THR A 194 -8.87 -19.88 -10.43
CA THR A 194 -10.00 -18.93 -10.48
C THR A 194 -11.17 -19.36 -9.61
N THR A 195 -11.91 -18.38 -9.10
CA THR A 195 -13.16 -18.58 -8.36
C THR A 195 -14.40 -18.64 -9.26
N GLN A 196 -14.28 -18.39 -10.57
CA GLN A 196 -15.43 -18.24 -11.48
C GLN A 196 -16.00 -19.56 -12.03
N HIS A 197 -15.29 -20.68 -11.90
CA HIS A 197 -15.72 -22.01 -12.39
C HIS A 197 -16.31 -22.04 -13.82
N PRO A 198 -15.61 -21.53 -14.86
CA PRO A 198 -16.18 -21.40 -16.21
C PRO A 198 -16.40 -22.73 -16.95
N GLY A 199 -16.05 -23.87 -16.36
CA GLY A 199 -16.08 -25.18 -17.02
C GLY A 199 -14.93 -25.35 -18.03
N PRO A 200 -15.05 -26.24 -19.02
CA PRO A 200 -14.01 -26.45 -20.02
C PRO A 200 -13.74 -25.19 -20.85
N ILE A 201 -12.47 -24.78 -20.93
CA ILE A 201 -12.02 -23.59 -21.68
C ILE A 201 -10.82 -23.91 -22.57
N ASP A 202 -10.60 -23.08 -23.58
CA ASP A 202 -9.30 -22.98 -24.26
C ASP A 202 -8.35 -22.15 -23.36
N LEU A 203 -7.53 -22.84 -22.58
CA LEU A 203 -6.62 -22.21 -21.62
C LEU A 203 -5.53 -21.38 -22.32
N GLU A 204 -5.07 -21.84 -23.48
CA GLU A 204 -4.04 -21.17 -24.29
C GLU A 204 -4.55 -19.81 -24.79
N GLN A 205 -5.72 -19.81 -25.43
CA GLN A 205 -6.36 -18.58 -25.91
C GLN A 205 -6.74 -17.65 -24.75
N THR A 206 -7.21 -18.20 -23.64
CA THR A 206 -7.58 -17.43 -22.44
C THR A 206 -6.35 -16.72 -21.86
N ALA A 207 -5.23 -17.43 -21.73
CA ALA A 207 -3.98 -16.88 -21.22
C ALA A 207 -3.44 -15.75 -22.09
N ASP A 208 -3.42 -15.93 -23.42
CA ASP A 208 -2.95 -14.91 -24.37
C ASP A 208 -3.82 -13.65 -24.32
N ARG A 209 -5.15 -13.83 -24.26
CA ARG A 209 -6.09 -12.71 -24.12
C ARG A 209 -5.84 -11.95 -22.82
N TYR A 210 -5.78 -12.65 -21.69
CA TYR A 210 -5.59 -12.03 -20.39
C TYR A 210 -4.25 -11.33 -20.26
N LEU A 211 -3.16 -11.93 -20.73
CA LEU A 211 -1.84 -11.29 -20.74
C LEU A 211 -1.85 -10.00 -21.55
N LYS A 212 -2.39 -10.04 -22.78
CA LYS A 212 -2.46 -8.89 -23.67
C LYS A 212 -3.31 -7.76 -23.09
N THR A 213 -4.51 -8.06 -22.59
CA THR A 213 -5.40 -7.05 -22.01
C THR A 213 -4.81 -6.43 -20.75
N THR A 214 -4.21 -7.25 -19.88
CA THR A 214 -3.57 -6.78 -18.64
C THR A 214 -2.37 -5.89 -18.92
N GLN A 215 -1.52 -6.27 -19.89
CA GLN A 215 -0.41 -5.44 -20.30
C GLN A 215 -0.89 -4.10 -20.87
N ALA A 216 -1.94 -4.11 -21.70
CA ALA A 216 -2.52 -2.90 -22.27
C ALA A 216 -3.11 -1.99 -21.18
N PHE A 217 -3.82 -2.54 -20.20
CA PHE A 217 -4.38 -1.78 -19.07
C PHE A 217 -3.28 -1.08 -18.27
N TRP A 218 -2.27 -1.82 -17.82
CA TRP A 218 -1.22 -1.23 -17.00
C TRP A 218 -0.36 -0.24 -17.78
N SER A 219 -0.03 -0.54 -19.03
CA SER A 219 0.74 0.40 -19.88
C SER A 219 -0.04 1.70 -20.10
N GLU A 220 -1.36 1.62 -20.30
CA GLU A 220 -2.23 2.78 -20.38
C GLU A 220 -2.25 3.55 -19.06
N TRP A 221 -2.44 2.85 -17.94
CA TRP A 221 -2.47 3.45 -16.60
C TRP A 221 -1.17 4.19 -16.27
N SER A 222 -0.02 3.55 -16.44
CA SER A 222 1.30 4.15 -16.17
C SER A 222 1.57 5.38 -17.06
N SER A 223 1.02 5.38 -18.29
CA SER A 223 1.18 6.52 -19.21
C SER A 223 0.51 7.81 -18.74
N TYR A 224 -0.42 7.76 -17.76
CA TYR A 224 -1.03 8.95 -17.17
C TYR A 224 -0.10 9.70 -16.22
N CYS A 225 0.99 9.09 -15.74
CA CYS A 225 1.92 9.73 -14.82
C CYS A 225 2.56 11.00 -15.41
N HIS A 226 2.46 12.11 -14.68
CA HIS A 226 3.00 13.41 -15.06
C HIS A 226 4.39 13.72 -14.47
N TYR A 227 4.91 12.88 -13.57
CA TYR A 227 6.21 13.12 -12.96
C TYR A 227 7.34 13.06 -14.00
N ARG A 228 8.15 14.12 -14.07
CA ARG A 228 9.32 14.25 -14.95
C ARG A 228 10.53 14.70 -14.13
N GLY A 229 10.98 13.86 -13.22
CA GLY A 229 12.16 14.09 -12.38
C GLY A 229 13.13 12.91 -12.40
N PRO A 230 14.29 13.03 -11.73
CA PRO A 230 15.37 12.04 -11.79
C PRO A 230 14.98 10.68 -11.17
N TYR A 231 13.97 10.66 -10.31
CA TYR A 231 13.52 9.46 -9.60
C TYR A 231 12.35 8.75 -10.29
N HIS A 232 12.18 8.93 -11.60
CA HIS A 232 11.01 8.47 -12.37
C HIS A 232 10.69 6.99 -12.13
N ASP A 233 11.67 6.11 -12.21
CA ASP A 233 11.45 4.66 -12.13
C ASP A 233 10.99 4.24 -10.72
N ALA A 234 11.54 4.84 -9.67
CA ALA A 234 11.13 4.59 -8.29
C ALA A 234 9.70 5.11 -8.01
N VAL A 235 9.37 6.28 -8.58
CA VAL A 235 8.03 6.87 -8.51
C VAL A 235 7.01 6.02 -9.25
N GLU A 236 7.29 5.62 -10.50
CA GLU A 236 6.39 4.78 -11.30
C GLU A 236 6.15 3.42 -10.61
N ARG A 237 7.22 2.78 -10.12
CA ARG A 237 7.12 1.50 -9.42
C ARG A 237 6.25 1.58 -8.16
N SER A 238 6.44 2.65 -7.37
CA SER A 238 5.65 2.91 -6.16
C SER A 238 4.21 3.25 -6.49
N ALA A 239 3.96 4.07 -7.51
CA ALA A 239 2.61 4.42 -7.94
C ALA A 239 1.81 3.19 -8.39
N LEU A 240 2.44 2.30 -9.15
CA LEU A 240 1.84 1.02 -9.54
C LEU A 240 1.54 0.10 -8.35
N ALA A 241 2.37 0.13 -7.29
CA ALA A 241 2.10 -0.61 -6.05
C ALA A 241 0.89 -0.03 -5.31
N LEU A 242 0.79 1.30 -5.19
CA LEU A 242 -0.37 1.98 -4.59
C LEU A 242 -1.66 1.74 -5.38
N LYS A 243 -1.60 1.75 -6.71
CA LYS A 243 -2.75 1.39 -7.55
C LYS A 243 -3.18 -0.05 -7.31
N LEU A 244 -2.23 -0.97 -7.15
CA LEU A 244 -2.51 -2.36 -6.80
C LEU A 244 -3.30 -2.47 -5.48
N LEU A 245 -2.96 -1.66 -4.47
CA LEU A 245 -3.64 -1.62 -3.17
C LEU A 245 -4.99 -0.87 -3.18
N THR A 246 -5.33 -0.20 -4.28
CA THR A 246 -6.59 0.50 -4.44
C THR A 246 -7.68 -0.48 -4.86
N TYR A 247 -8.57 -0.81 -3.93
CA TYR A 247 -9.64 -1.78 -4.11
C TYR A 247 -10.70 -1.25 -5.08
N ALA A 248 -10.65 -1.73 -6.31
CA ALA A 248 -11.44 -1.20 -7.42
C ALA A 248 -12.95 -1.18 -7.19
N PRO A 249 -13.59 -2.16 -6.50
CA PRO A 249 -15.03 -2.15 -6.27
C PRO A 249 -15.54 -0.92 -5.52
N THR A 250 -14.82 -0.48 -4.49
CA THR A 250 -15.29 0.59 -3.60
C THR A 250 -14.49 1.88 -3.73
N GLY A 251 -13.19 1.79 -4.05
CA GLY A 251 -12.26 2.92 -3.97
C GLY A 251 -11.49 2.98 -2.65
N ALA A 252 -11.72 2.03 -1.74
CA ALA A 252 -10.90 1.89 -0.53
C ALA A 252 -9.44 1.59 -0.89
N ILE A 253 -8.50 2.04 -0.06
CA ILE A 253 -7.07 1.77 -0.26
C ILE A 253 -6.60 0.96 0.93
N ALA A 254 -6.12 -0.27 0.69
CA ALA A 254 -5.57 -1.12 1.74
C ALA A 254 -4.18 -0.60 2.17
N ALA A 255 -3.87 -0.64 3.47
CA ALA A 255 -2.54 -0.25 3.96
C ALA A 255 -1.44 -1.22 3.46
N ALA A 256 -1.77 -2.51 3.40
CA ALA A 256 -0.98 -3.55 2.75
C ALA A 256 -1.88 -4.75 2.35
N PRO A 257 -1.44 -5.66 1.47
CA PRO A 257 -2.22 -6.83 1.07
C PRO A 257 -1.99 -8.04 1.99
N THR A 258 -1.17 -7.89 3.02
CA THR A 258 -0.74 -8.94 3.95
C THR A 258 -1.24 -8.68 5.37
N THR A 259 -1.16 -9.71 6.20
CA THR A 259 -1.37 -9.64 7.63
C THR A 259 -0.21 -10.29 8.37
N SER A 260 0.01 -9.90 9.62
CA SER A 260 0.82 -10.62 10.61
C SER A 260 2.26 -10.87 10.21
N LEU A 261 2.80 -10.03 9.32
CA LEU A 261 4.23 -9.92 9.16
C LEU A 261 4.79 -9.10 10.32
N PRO A 262 5.88 -9.57 10.95
CA PRO A 262 6.34 -9.01 12.22
C PRO A 262 7.11 -7.69 12.05
N GLU A 263 6.81 -6.70 12.87
CA GLU A 263 7.66 -5.52 13.10
C GLU A 263 9.03 -5.92 13.70
N TRP A 264 9.11 -7.10 14.33
CA TRP A 264 10.37 -7.69 14.81
C TRP A 264 10.29 -9.21 14.80
N ILE A 265 11.27 -9.91 14.20
CA ILE A 265 11.25 -11.37 14.09
C ILE A 265 11.16 -12.02 15.48
N GLY A 266 10.17 -12.90 15.67
CA GLY A 266 9.84 -13.54 16.95
C GLY A 266 9.04 -12.65 17.92
N GLY A 267 8.74 -11.41 17.54
CA GLY A 267 7.99 -10.44 18.32
C GLY A 267 6.47 -10.61 18.21
N ALA A 268 5.76 -9.83 19.04
CA ALA A 268 4.30 -9.87 19.16
C ALA A 268 3.56 -8.79 18.36
N ARG A 269 4.31 -7.92 17.66
CA ARG A 269 3.83 -6.80 16.86
C ARG A 269 3.58 -7.27 15.41
N ASN A 270 2.48 -8.00 15.24
CA ASN A 270 2.11 -8.66 13.98
C ASN A 270 0.64 -8.34 13.70
N TRP A 271 0.37 -7.39 12.81
CA TRP A 271 -0.96 -6.78 12.62
C TRP A 271 -1.55 -7.08 11.24
N ASP A 272 -2.88 -7.04 11.13
CA ASP A 272 -3.59 -7.15 9.86
C ASP A 272 -3.77 -5.77 9.21
N TYR A 273 -3.14 -5.57 8.04
CA TYR A 273 -3.10 -4.30 7.32
C TYR A 273 -4.00 -4.28 6.08
N ARG A 274 -4.85 -5.30 5.90
CA ARG A 274 -5.71 -5.48 4.71
C ARG A 274 -6.96 -4.59 4.73
N TYR A 275 -6.95 -3.55 5.54
CA TYR A 275 -8.06 -2.62 5.79
C TYR A 275 -7.72 -1.20 5.33
N CYS A 276 -8.71 -0.32 5.32
CA CYS A 276 -8.56 1.06 4.89
C CYS A 276 -8.54 1.98 6.11
N TRP A 277 -7.41 2.65 6.32
CA TRP A 277 -7.33 3.80 7.22
C TRP A 277 -7.61 5.07 6.40
N PRO A 278 -8.62 5.89 6.78
CA PRO A 278 -8.84 7.17 6.13
C PRO A 278 -7.59 8.07 6.12
N ARG A 279 -6.75 7.97 7.16
CA ARG A 279 -5.41 8.58 7.22
C ARG A 279 -4.54 8.24 6.02
N ASP A 280 -4.18 6.96 5.94
CA ASP A 280 -3.23 6.43 4.96
C ASP A 280 -3.75 6.68 3.54
N ALA A 281 -5.05 6.43 3.32
CA ALA A 281 -5.70 6.70 2.05
C ALA A 281 -5.67 8.19 1.67
N SER A 282 -5.90 9.10 2.62
CA SER A 282 -5.84 10.54 2.39
C SER A 282 -4.47 10.98 1.88
N PHE A 283 -3.40 10.48 2.49
CA PHE A 283 -2.05 10.79 2.03
C PHE A 283 -1.73 10.12 0.68
N ILE A 284 -2.15 8.87 0.47
CA ILE A 284 -1.93 8.15 -0.81
C ILE A 284 -2.58 8.91 -1.96
N LEU A 285 -3.77 9.45 -1.74
CA LEU A 285 -4.50 10.23 -2.75
C LEU A 285 -3.83 11.57 -3.06
N PHE A 286 -3.14 12.19 -2.11
CA PHE A 286 -2.29 13.33 -2.42
C PHE A 286 -1.15 12.95 -3.37
N ALA A 287 -0.42 11.87 -3.09
CA ALA A 287 0.66 11.42 -3.96
C ALA A 287 0.17 11.02 -5.36
N LEU A 288 -0.90 10.23 -5.44
CA LEU A 288 -1.50 9.84 -6.72
C LEU A 288 -2.02 11.08 -7.49
N GLY A 289 -2.67 12.01 -6.81
CA GLY A 289 -3.10 13.28 -7.41
C GLY A 289 -1.95 14.12 -7.94
N ALA A 290 -0.84 14.22 -7.21
CA ALA A 290 0.38 14.92 -7.64
C ALA A 290 1.02 14.29 -8.90
N LEU A 291 0.79 12.99 -9.14
CA LEU A 291 1.21 12.29 -10.34
C LEU A 291 0.21 12.38 -11.51
N GLY A 292 -0.99 12.94 -11.30
CA GLY A 292 -2.06 13.04 -12.30
C GLY A 292 -3.15 11.97 -12.21
N TYR A 293 -3.20 11.18 -11.13
CA TYR A 293 -4.20 10.14 -10.89
C TYR A 293 -5.36 10.61 -10.01
N ASP A 294 -6.09 11.61 -10.49
CA ASP A 294 -7.15 12.31 -9.76
C ASP A 294 -8.48 11.53 -9.61
N LEU A 295 -8.78 10.59 -10.52
CA LEU A 295 -10.04 9.80 -10.46
C LEU A 295 -10.09 8.84 -9.26
N GLU A 296 -8.94 8.46 -8.69
CA GLU A 296 -8.91 7.65 -7.46
C GLU A 296 -9.55 8.41 -6.30
N GLY A 297 -9.41 9.74 -6.28
CA GLY A 297 -10.02 10.60 -5.27
C GLY A 297 -11.54 10.56 -5.29
N ASP A 298 -12.17 10.48 -6.46
CA ASP A 298 -13.63 10.34 -6.57
C ASP A 298 -14.12 9.01 -5.96
N ARG A 299 -13.42 7.92 -6.30
CA ARG A 299 -13.79 6.58 -5.83
C ARG A 299 -13.62 6.49 -4.32
N PHE A 300 -12.52 7.01 -3.79
CA PHE A 300 -12.33 7.06 -2.34
C PHE A 300 -13.34 7.95 -1.63
N GLY A 301 -13.70 9.11 -2.21
CA GLY A 301 -14.73 9.97 -1.63
C GLY A 301 -16.08 9.27 -1.53
N ALA A 302 -16.48 8.53 -2.57
CA ALA A 302 -17.69 7.70 -2.53
C ALA A 302 -17.58 6.59 -1.48
N TYR A 303 -16.40 5.96 -1.34
CA TYR A 303 -16.16 4.95 -0.31
C TYR A 303 -16.31 5.53 1.10
N LEU A 304 -15.66 6.65 1.38
CA LEU A 304 -15.64 7.28 2.69
C LEU A 304 -17.02 7.78 3.11
N GLU A 305 -17.79 8.36 2.18
CA GLU A 305 -19.18 8.76 2.43
C GLU A 305 -20.04 7.56 2.87
N GLU A 306 -19.94 6.42 2.17
CA GLU A 306 -20.71 5.21 2.50
C GLU A 306 -20.23 4.57 3.81
N ALA A 307 -18.91 4.41 4.00
CA ALA A 307 -18.33 3.80 5.20
C ALA A 307 -18.65 4.62 6.47
N CYS A 308 -18.50 5.95 6.42
CA CYS A 308 -18.81 6.81 7.55
C CYS A 308 -20.31 6.90 7.80
N HIS A 309 -21.17 6.86 6.77
CA HIS A 309 -22.62 6.92 6.97
C HIS A 309 -23.12 5.84 7.94
N ALA A 310 -22.50 4.66 7.92
CA ALA A 310 -22.83 3.55 8.80
C ALA A 310 -22.44 3.76 10.28
N THR A 311 -21.54 4.72 10.58
CA THR A 311 -21.03 4.94 11.95
C THR A 311 -21.32 6.31 12.53
N LEU A 312 -21.83 7.26 11.71
CA LEU A 312 -22.17 8.60 12.16
C LEU A 312 -23.11 8.57 13.39
N PRO A 313 -22.91 9.47 14.37
CA PRO A 313 -22.01 10.62 14.36
C PRO A 313 -20.53 10.30 14.62
N ASN A 314 -20.17 9.04 14.91
CA ASN A 314 -18.79 8.65 15.12
C ASN A 314 -18.08 8.40 13.78
N VAL A 315 -16.80 8.80 13.72
CA VAL A 315 -15.90 8.46 12.61
C VAL A 315 -14.85 7.49 13.16
N GLN A 316 -14.80 6.28 12.59
CA GLN A 316 -13.81 5.28 12.97
C GLN A 316 -12.47 5.60 12.33
N ILE A 317 -11.40 5.15 12.98
CA ILE A 317 -10.03 5.34 12.50
C ILE A 317 -9.69 4.45 11.30
N MET A 318 -10.48 3.40 11.08
CA MET A 318 -10.30 2.43 10.01
C MET A 318 -11.61 1.71 9.71
N TYR A 319 -11.74 1.23 8.47
CA TYR A 319 -12.91 0.52 7.96
C TYR A 319 -12.45 -0.66 7.08
N GLY A 320 -13.33 -1.64 6.91
CA GLY A 320 -13.14 -2.69 5.92
C GLY A 320 -13.17 -2.12 4.50
N ILE A 321 -12.37 -2.67 3.59
CA ILE A 321 -12.38 -2.31 2.16
C ILE A 321 -13.77 -2.50 1.51
N ASP A 322 -14.62 -3.32 2.14
CA ASP A 322 -16.01 -3.64 1.83
C ASP A 322 -17.01 -2.97 2.79
N TYR A 323 -16.66 -1.82 3.36
CA TYR A 323 -17.47 -1.00 4.28
C TYR A 323 -17.74 -1.58 5.67
N LYS A 324 -17.12 -2.72 6.03
CA LYS A 324 -17.28 -3.29 7.37
C LYS A 324 -16.82 -2.32 8.46
N THR A 325 -17.63 -2.19 9.50
CA THR A 325 -17.38 -1.31 10.66
C THR A 325 -16.95 -2.07 11.91
N GLN A 326 -16.90 -3.40 11.83
CA GLN A 326 -16.41 -4.29 12.88
C GLN A 326 -15.26 -5.11 12.32
N LEU A 327 -14.07 -4.88 12.86
CA LEU A 327 -12.83 -5.54 12.45
C LEU A 327 -12.22 -6.30 13.64
N VAL A 328 -13.06 -7.09 14.30
CA VAL A 328 -12.70 -7.83 15.52
C VAL A 328 -11.40 -8.59 15.31
N GLU A 329 -10.43 -8.32 16.17
CA GLU A 329 -9.13 -8.99 16.17
C GLU A 329 -9.27 -10.41 16.70
N HIS A 330 -8.77 -11.37 15.92
CA HIS A 330 -8.73 -12.79 16.27
C HIS A 330 -7.32 -13.33 16.11
N GLU A 331 -6.86 -14.11 17.09
CA GLU A 331 -5.59 -14.81 17.03
C GLU A 331 -5.76 -16.21 16.43
N LEU A 332 -4.95 -16.53 15.42
CA LEU A 332 -4.93 -17.84 14.75
C LEU A 332 -3.83 -18.72 15.36
N HIS A 333 -4.14 -19.34 16.51
CA HIS A 333 -3.16 -20.14 17.27
C HIS A 333 -2.63 -21.40 16.55
N HIS A 334 -3.29 -21.84 15.48
CA HIS A 334 -2.87 -23.01 14.70
C HIS A 334 -1.71 -22.71 13.75
N LEU A 335 -1.41 -21.43 13.47
CA LEU A 335 -0.31 -21.02 12.60
C LEU A 335 0.95 -20.73 13.40
N ALA A 336 2.10 -21.12 12.86
CA ALA A 336 3.41 -20.82 13.44
C ALA A 336 3.71 -19.30 13.45
N GLY A 337 3.25 -18.58 12.43
CA GLY A 337 3.61 -17.21 12.15
C GLY A 337 4.86 -17.12 11.26
N TYR A 338 5.03 -15.98 10.60
CA TYR A 338 6.21 -15.77 9.76
C TYR A 338 7.48 -15.84 10.61
N ARG A 339 8.34 -16.82 10.31
CA ARG A 339 9.55 -17.18 11.07
C ARG A 339 9.29 -17.29 12.58
N ASP A 340 8.23 -18.02 12.92
CA ASP A 340 7.79 -18.29 14.30
C ASP A 340 7.38 -17.03 15.09
N SER A 341 7.06 -15.93 14.40
CA SER A 341 6.60 -14.69 15.04
C SER A 341 5.12 -14.78 15.38
N ARG A 342 4.81 -14.74 16.68
CA ARG A 342 3.45 -14.94 17.22
C ARG A 342 2.98 -13.74 18.04
N PRO A 343 1.66 -13.49 18.08
CA PRO A 343 0.59 -14.27 17.46
C PRO A 343 0.38 -13.91 15.98
N VAL A 344 -0.33 -14.77 15.24
CA VAL A 344 -0.90 -14.45 13.93
C VAL A 344 -2.29 -13.88 14.16
N ARG A 345 -2.57 -12.68 13.62
CA ARG A 345 -3.82 -11.96 13.79
C ARG A 345 -4.57 -11.81 12.47
N ILE A 346 -5.89 -11.85 12.55
CA ILE A 346 -6.79 -11.32 11.53
C ILE A 346 -7.74 -10.33 12.18
N GLY A 347 -8.20 -9.32 11.45
CA GLY A 347 -8.82 -8.17 12.11
C GLY A 347 -7.77 -7.27 12.76
N ASN A 348 -8.22 -6.14 13.29
CA ASN A 348 -7.30 -5.17 13.87
C ASN A 348 -8.00 -4.43 15.02
N GLY A 349 -7.48 -4.60 16.23
CA GLY A 349 -8.09 -4.05 17.45
C GLY A 349 -8.18 -2.52 17.48
N ALA A 350 -7.43 -1.83 16.63
CA ALA A 350 -7.43 -0.38 16.55
C ALA A 350 -8.81 0.18 16.11
N TYR A 351 -9.67 -0.60 15.46
CA TYR A 351 -11.01 -0.15 15.01
C TYR A 351 -11.93 0.39 16.13
N THR A 352 -11.64 0.08 17.39
CA THR A 352 -12.37 0.59 18.57
C THR A 352 -11.72 1.81 19.23
N GLN A 353 -10.50 2.15 18.83
CA GLN A 353 -9.74 3.26 19.40
C GLN A 353 -10.31 4.61 18.95
N ARG A 354 -10.06 5.62 19.78
CA ARG A 354 -10.18 7.02 19.38
C ARG A 354 -8.79 7.53 19.00
N GLN A 355 -8.71 8.13 17.81
CA GLN A 355 -7.56 8.88 17.32
C GLN A 355 -8.07 10.22 16.81
N LEU A 356 -7.48 11.31 17.28
CA LEU A 356 -7.94 12.66 16.95
C LEU A 356 -7.39 13.17 15.62
N ASP A 357 -6.29 12.58 15.13
CA ASP A 357 -5.65 12.93 13.87
C ASP A 357 -6.52 12.68 12.64
N VAL A 358 -7.26 11.56 12.64
CA VAL A 358 -8.12 11.15 11.51
C VAL A 358 -9.13 12.23 11.09
N TYR A 359 -9.58 13.06 12.04
CA TYR A 359 -10.50 14.16 11.78
C TYR A 359 -9.87 15.22 10.87
N GLY A 360 -8.64 15.61 11.17
CA GLY A 360 -7.90 16.57 10.37
C GLY A 360 -7.51 16.00 9.01
N GLU A 361 -7.16 14.71 8.95
CA GLU A 361 -6.68 14.05 7.74
C GLU A 361 -7.79 13.91 6.70
N ILE A 362 -8.98 13.47 7.12
CA ILE A 362 -10.17 13.43 6.25
C ILE A 362 -10.49 14.80 5.69
N LEU A 363 -10.43 15.85 6.52
CA LEU A 363 -10.76 17.21 6.10
C LEU A 363 -9.67 17.85 5.23
N ASP A 364 -8.41 17.47 5.41
CA ASP A 364 -7.30 17.91 4.57
C ASP A 364 -7.33 17.26 3.18
N TRP A 365 -7.66 15.96 3.11
CA TRP A 365 -8.01 15.32 1.85
C TRP A 365 -9.23 15.98 1.20
N ALA A 366 -10.27 16.29 1.98
CA ALA A 366 -11.48 16.89 1.44
C ALA A 366 -11.19 18.28 0.83
N ASP A 367 -10.36 19.09 1.47
CA ASP A 367 -9.89 20.38 0.94
C ASP A 367 -9.08 20.21 -0.35
N LEU A 368 -8.18 19.23 -0.41
CA LEU A 368 -7.46 18.87 -1.64
C LEU A 368 -8.44 18.50 -2.75
N HIS A 369 -9.40 17.62 -2.48
CA HIS A 369 -10.38 17.16 -3.46
C HIS A 369 -11.23 18.33 -3.99
N ALA A 370 -11.75 19.20 -3.12
CA ALA A 370 -12.47 20.40 -3.53
C ALA A 370 -11.61 21.38 -4.37
N SER A 371 -10.31 21.46 -4.11
CA SER A 371 -9.40 22.34 -4.85
C SER A 371 -9.22 21.95 -6.32
N THR A 372 -9.61 20.73 -6.70
CA THR A 372 -9.58 20.21 -8.08
C THR A 372 -10.89 20.43 -8.85
N GLU A 373 -11.72 21.38 -8.41
CA GLU A 373 -13.07 21.68 -8.95
C GLU A 373 -14.09 20.54 -8.86
N ARG A 374 -13.76 19.47 -8.12
CA ARG A 374 -14.64 18.34 -7.86
C ARG A 374 -15.64 18.68 -6.77
N LYS A 375 -16.89 18.22 -6.93
CA LYS A 375 -17.99 18.53 -6.02
C LYS A 375 -18.29 17.35 -5.11
N PHE A 376 -18.32 17.63 -3.81
CA PHE A 376 -18.87 16.69 -2.84
C PHE A 376 -20.38 16.48 -3.02
N ARG A 377 -20.85 15.28 -2.65
CA ARG A 377 -22.29 15.01 -2.59
C ARG A 377 -22.88 15.74 -1.37
N ARG A 378 -24.21 15.88 -1.33
CA ARG A 378 -24.90 16.55 -0.20
C ARG A 378 -24.54 15.89 1.15
N GLN A 379 -24.32 14.57 1.13
CA GLN A 379 -23.98 13.73 2.27
C GLN A 379 -22.67 14.14 2.96
N ALA A 380 -21.68 14.68 2.22
CA ALA A 380 -20.42 15.14 2.80
C ALA A 380 -20.60 16.24 3.87
N HIS A 381 -21.66 17.04 3.79
CA HIS A 381 -21.94 18.08 4.79
C HIS A 381 -22.28 17.49 6.17
N ALA A 382 -22.92 16.32 6.20
CA ALA A 382 -23.21 15.62 7.46
C ALA A 382 -21.92 15.09 8.10
N LEU A 383 -21.00 14.56 7.29
CA LEU A 383 -19.67 14.14 7.75
C LEU A 383 -18.87 15.32 8.29
N PHE A 384 -18.81 16.45 7.56
CA PHE A 384 -18.09 17.65 8.01
C PHE A 384 -18.65 18.20 9.32
N SER A 385 -19.98 18.23 9.45
CA SER A 385 -20.64 18.68 10.68
C SER A 385 -20.37 17.75 11.85
N ALA A 386 -20.35 16.43 11.62
CA ALA A 386 -20.01 15.45 12.63
C ALA A 386 -18.55 15.57 13.07
N ILE A 387 -17.61 15.73 12.14
CA ILE A 387 -16.20 15.93 12.46
C ILE A 387 -15.99 17.24 13.24
N GLU A 388 -16.61 18.35 12.84
CA GLU A 388 -16.54 19.61 13.59
C GLU A 388 -17.01 19.42 15.04
N LYS A 389 -18.11 18.69 15.23
CA LYS A 389 -18.66 18.40 16.55
C LYS A 389 -17.75 17.47 17.37
N LEU A 390 -17.18 16.43 16.75
CA LEU A 390 -16.22 15.53 17.40
C LEU A 390 -14.96 16.27 17.85
N ILE A 391 -14.44 17.19 17.03
CA ILE A 391 -13.31 18.05 17.42
C ILE A 391 -13.72 18.92 18.63
N GLU A 392 -14.85 19.61 18.56
CA GLU A 392 -15.35 20.44 19.67
C GLU A 392 -15.46 19.65 20.98
N ASP A 393 -15.99 18.43 20.90
CA ASP A 393 -16.30 17.60 22.07
C ASP A 393 -15.09 16.86 22.64
N HIS A 394 -14.09 16.52 21.82
CA HIS A 394 -13.04 15.58 22.25
C HIS A 394 -11.60 16.10 22.11
N TRP A 395 -11.35 17.27 21.51
CA TRP A 395 -9.98 17.77 21.33
C TRP A 395 -9.20 17.91 22.65
N HIS A 396 -9.88 18.09 23.78
CA HIS A 396 -9.29 18.27 25.11
C HIS A 396 -9.07 16.94 25.85
N GLU A 397 -9.38 15.78 25.26
CA GLU A 397 -9.18 14.45 25.85
C GLU A 397 -7.89 13.80 25.33
N GLY A 398 -7.33 12.83 26.06
CA GLY A 398 -6.27 11.97 25.52
C GLY A 398 -6.79 10.99 24.47
N ASP A 399 -5.93 10.57 23.54
CA ASP A 399 -6.24 9.62 22.48
C ASP A 399 -5.10 8.61 22.27
N SER A 400 -5.22 7.76 21.23
CA SER A 400 -4.25 6.68 20.96
C SER A 400 -3.10 7.10 20.04
N GLY A 401 -3.16 8.34 19.53
CA GLY A 401 -2.18 8.91 18.60
C GLY A 401 -2.14 8.22 17.24
N LEU A 402 -1.32 8.76 16.33
CA LEU A 402 -1.15 8.26 14.96
C LEU A 402 -0.67 6.79 14.91
N TRP A 403 0.06 6.36 15.94
CA TRP A 403 0.65 5.02 16.04
C TRP A 403 -0.24 3.99 16.77
N GLU A 404 -1.49 4.36 17.07
CA GLU A 404 -2.49 3.39 17.56
C GLU A 404 -2.08 2.72 18.88
N MET A 405 -1.40 3.47 19.75
CA MET A 405 -0.78 2.95 20.96
C MET A 405 -1.82 2.21 21.82
N ARG A 406 -1.48 1.02 22.29
CA ARG A 406 -2.33 0.18 23.15
C ARG A 406 -2.23 0.55 24.64
N GLY A 407 -1.39 1.53 24.99
CA GLY A 407 -1.27 2.10 26.32
C GLY A 407 -2.42 3.04 26.70
N PRO A 408 -2.37 3.66 27.89
CA PRO A 408 -3.34 4.67 28.29
C PRO A 408 -3.37 5.86 27.32
N PRO A 409 -4.56 6.44 27.04
CA PRO A 409 -4.66 7.60 26.15
C PRO A 409 -3.81 8.79 26.63
N ARG A 410 -3.21 9.53 25.69
CA ARG A 410 -2.36 10.70 25.97
C ARG A 410 -2.75 11.90 25.13
N HIS A 411 -2.33 13.08 25.54
CA HIS A 411 -2.47 14.30 24.74
C HIS A 411 -1.36 14.37 23.68
N HIS A 412 -1.46 13.54 22.65
CA HIS A 412 -0.48 13.53 21.56
C HIS A 412 -0.51 14.87 20.82
N THR A 413 0.65 15.53 20.73
CA THR A 413 0.76 16.87 20.14
C THR A 413 0.29 16.88 18.69
N PHE A 414 0.65 15.86 17.91
CA PHE A 414 0.22 15.74 16.52
C PHE A 414 -1.31 15.59 16.37
N GLY A 415 -1.96 14.82 17.25
CA GLY A 415 -3.43 14.72 17.26
C GLY A 415 -4.12 16.07 17.52
N LYS A 416 -3.55 16.90 18.39
CA LYS A 416 -4.05 18.28 18.63
C LYS A 416 -3.81 19.19 17.45
N VAL A 417 -2.64 19.10 16.82
CA VAL A 417 -2.32 19.79 15.57
C VAL A 417 -3.36 19.44 14.51
N MET A 418 -3.72 18.17 14.36
CA MET A 418 -4.68 17.73 13.36
C MET A 418 -6.12 18.15 13.67
N CYS A 419 -6.51 18.28 14.94
CA CYS A 419 -7.75 18.96 15.32
C CYS A 419 -7.77 20.42 14.86
N TRP A 420 -6.67 21.17 15.06
CA TRP A 420 -6.55 22.54 14.56
C TRP A 420 -6.65 22.59 13.02
N VAL A 421 -5.97 21.66 12.33
CA VAL A 421 -5.99 21.54 10.87
C VAL A 421 -7.40 21.26 10.37
N GLY A 422 -8.14 20.34 11.00
CA GLY A 422 -9.53 20.05 10.65
C GLY A 422 -10.40 21.32 10.67
N LEU A 423 -10.27 22.14 11.71
CA LEU A 423 -11.00 23.42 11.77
C LEU A 423 -10.56 24.42 10.68
N ASP A 424 -9.27 24.46 10.35
CA ASP A 424 -8.77 25.27 9.22
C ASP A 424 -9.40 24.85 7.90
N ARG A 425 -9.43 23.54 7.62
CA ARG A 425 -9.98 23.00 6.37
C ARG A 425 -11.49 23.18 6.27
N LEU A 426 -12.21 23.04 7.38
CA LEU A 426 -13.63 23.39 7.41
C LEU A 426 -13.88 24.86 7.07
N ASN A 427 -12.99 25.79 7.47
CA ASN A 427 -13.13 27.20 7.07
C ASN A 427 -12.99 27.40 5.56
N ARG A 428 -12.17 26.59 4.89
CA ARG A 428 -12.01 26.59 3.43
C ARG A 428 -13.19 25.93 2.72
N LEU A 429 -13.66 24.80 3.24
CA LEU A 429 -14.71 23.97 2.64
C LEU A 429 -16.13 24.53 2.80
N ILE A 430 -16.49 24.99 4.00
CA ILE A 430 -17.86 25.40 4.35
C ILE A 430 -17.96 26.82 4.88
N GLY A 431 -16.88 27.59 4.81
CA GLY A 431 -16.82 28.99 5.20
C GLY A 431 -16.47 29.22 6.67
N LYS A 432 -16.09 30.46 6.98
CA LYS A 432 -15.60 30.88 8.30
C LYS A 432 -16.73 31.03 9.32
N SER A 433 -16.44 30.67 10.57
CA SER A 433 -17.32 30.88 11.72
C SER A 433 -16.54 31.46 12.90
N ALA A 434 -17.14 32.41 13.63
CA ALA A 434 -16.54 32.97 14.84
C ALA A 434 -16.32 31.90 15.92
N LYS A 435 -17.26 30.93 16.05
CA LYS A 435 -17.13 29.80 16.97
C LYS A 435 -15.92 28.93 16.61
N ARG A 436 -15.77 28.60 15.32
CA ARG A 436 -14.67 27.76 14.83
C ARG A 436 -13.33 28.45 15.02
N HIS A 437 -13.26 29.74 14.72
CA HIS A 437 -12.04 30.53 14.91
C HIS A 437 -11.63 30.58 16.39
N ALA A 438 -12.58 30.80 17.31
CA ALA A 438 -12.29 30.79 18.75
C ALA A 438 -11.77 29.43 19.23
N LEU A 439 -12.37 28.33 18.77
CA LEU A 439 -11.89 26.97 19.07
C LEU A 439 -10.51 26.70 18.49
N GLN A 440 -10.26 27.16 17.26
CA GLN A 440 -8.96 27.03 16.60
C GLN A 440 -7.85 27.76 17.38
N GLU A 441 -8.09 29.00 17.83
CA GLU A 441 -7.12 29.73 18.68
C GLU A 441 -6.94 29.06 20.06
N LEU A 442 -8.00 28.49 20.64
CA LEU A 442 -7.92 27.75 21.90
C LEU A 442 -6.98 26.53 21.78
N ILE A 443 -7.18 25.71 20.73
CA ILE A 443 -6.34 24.54 20.47
C ILE A 443 -4.90 24.97 20.19
N ARG A 444 -4.70 26.01 19.38
CA ARG A 444 -3.37 26.55 19.07
C ARG A 444 -2.63 26.99 20.34
N ASN A 445 -3.31 27.73 21.21
CA ASN A 445 -2.71 28.19 22.46
C ASN A 445 -2.31 27.02 23.35
N ALA A 446 -3.16 25.99 23.48
CA ALA A 446 -2.84 24.77 24.23
C ALA A 446 -1.59 24.06 23.68
N ILE A 447 -1.48 23.91 22.35
CA ILE A 447 -0.29 23.31 21.71
C ILE A 447 0.97 24.14 22.00
N LEU A 448 0.89 25.46 21.89
CA LEU A 448 2.05 26.34 22.12
C LEU A 448 2.40 26.52 23.60
N SER A 449 1.49 26.21 24.53
CA SER A 449 1.77 26.28 25.97
C SER A 449 2.17 24.94 26.58
N GLU A 450 1.63 23.83 26.08
CA GLU A 450 1.79 22.49 26.71
C GLU A 450 2.47 21.46 25.79
N GLY A 451 2.49 21.73 24.48
CA GLY A 451 3.11 20.88 23.46
C GLY A 451 4.55 21.25 23.11
N LEU A 452 5.15 22.20 23.85
CA LEU A 452 6.57 22.52 23.78
C LEU A 452 7.33 21.88 24.95
N ASP A 453 8.63 21.65 24.76
CA ASP A 453 9.52 21.23 25.83
C ASP A 453 9.61 22.29 26.94
N SER A 454 10.24 21.95 28.06
CA SER A 454 10.34 22.84 29.22
C SER A 454 11.05 24.18 28.95
N THR A 455 11.86 24.25 27.89
CA THR A 455 12.56 25.47 27.47
C THR A 455 11.79 26.29 26.43
N GLY A 456 10.72 25.74 25.84
CA GLY A 456 9.97 26.37 24.76
C GLY A 456 10.68 26.33 23.40
N SER A 457 11.69 25.48 23.24
CA SER A 457 12.55 25.41 22.05
C SER A 457 12.00 24.51 20.97
N HIS A 458 11.36 23.39 21.30
CA HIS A 458 10.83 22.45 20.29
C HIS A 458 9.53 21.80 20.73
N LEU A 459 8.79 21.23 19.77
CA LEU A 459 7.59 20.44 20.05
C LEU A 459 7.97 19.11 20.72
N VAL A 460 7.14 18.64 21.63
CA VAL A 460 7.23 17.30 22.25
C VAL A 460 6.15 16.38 21.72
N GLY A 461 6.34 15.06 21.82
CA GLY A 461 5.43 14.06 21.28
C GLY A 461 4.06 14.04 21.97
N SER A 462 4.03 14.31 23.27
CA SER A 462 2.81 14.42 24.07
C SER A 462 2.91 15.53 25.10
N PHE A 463 1.79 16.18 25.43
CA PHE A 463 1.80 17.29 26.38
C PHE A 463 2.38 16.88 27.74
N GLY A 464 3.23 17.74 28.29
CA GLY A 464 3.85 17.56 29.60
C GLY A 464 4.83 16.38 29.69
N GLN A 465 5.32 15.84 28.56
CA GLN A 465 6.34 14.79 28.52
C GLN A 465 7.51 15.23 27.63
N ASP A 466 8.75 15.03 28.08
CA ASP A 466 9.96 15.26 27.27
C ASP A 466 10.30 14.00 26.46
N THR A 467 9.41 13.68 25.51
CA THR A 467 9.56 12.56 24.57
C THR A 467 9.44 13.06 23.13
N MET A 468 10.17 12.43 22.22
CA MET A 468 10.06 12.71 20.79
C MET A 468 9.19 11.68 20.07
N ASN A 469 8.51 12.18 19.03
CA ASN A 469 7.66 11.39 18.15
C ASN A 469 7.87 11.84 16.70
N ALA A 470 8.06 10.90 15.78
CA ALA A 470 8.33 11.18 14.38
C ALA A 470 7.14 11.84 13.65
N ALA A 471 5.90 11.71 14.16
CA ALA A 471 4.74 12.42 13.62
C ALA A 471 4.90 13.95 13.66
N LEU A 472 5.78 14.48 14.52
CA LEU A 472 6.09 15.91 14.57
C LEU A 472 6.75 16.42 13.28
N LEU A 473 7.39 15.55 12.50
CA LEU A 473 7.97 15.89 11.20
C LEU A 473 6.89 16.30 10.18
N LEU A 474 5.63 15.89 10.38
CA LEU A 474 4.48 16.21 9.53
C LEU A 474 3.90 17.62 9.78
N VAL A 475 4.15 18.21 10.95
CA VAL A 475 3.62 19.53 11.35
C VAL A 475 3.80 20.63 10.29
N PRO A 476 5.00 20.86 9.70
CA PRO A 476 5.15 21.88 8.65
C PRO A 476 4.32 21.57 7.40
N MET A 477 4.14 20.29 7.08
CA MET A 477 3.44 19.80 5.89
C MET A 477 1.92 19.77 6.03
N VAL A 478 1.37 20.01 7.21
CA VAL A 478 -0.09 20.16 7.42
C VAL A 478 -0.52 21.61 7.64
N GLY A 479 0.44 22.53 7.62
CA GLY A 479 0.19 23.97 7.65
C GLY A 479 -0.16 24.55 9.02
N PHE A 480 0.15 23.84 10.10
CA PHE A 480 -0.01 24.38 11.45
C PHE A 480 1.03 25.49 11.72
N PRO A 481 0.62 26.68 12.22
CA PRO A 481 1.51 27.82 12.37
C PRO A 481 2.42 27.67 13.60
N VAL A 482 3.68 27.30 13.36
CA VAL A 482 4.76 27.21 14.35
C VAL A 482 5.86 28.21 14.01
N PRO A 483 6.48 28.89 15.00
CA PRO A 483 7.68 29.70 14.77
C PRO A 483 8.80 28.92 14.04
N ASP A 484 9.54 29.59 13.15
CA ASP A 484 10.55 28.94 12.30
C ASP A 484 11.71 28.31 13.10
N ASP A 485 12.09 28.94 14.21
CA ASP A 485 13.08 28.46 15.17
C ASP A 485 12.60 27.19 15.89
N VAL A 486 11.35 27.20 16.36
CA VAL A 486 10.73 26.02 17.00
C VAL A 486 10.61 24.86 16.03
N LEU A 487 10.21 25.14 14.78
CA LEU A 487 10.14 24.12 13.73
C LEU A 487 11.52 23.50 13.48
N ARG A 488 12.56 24.33 13.28
CA ARG A 488 13.93 23.85 13.05
C ARG A 488 14.42 22.99 14.21
N ALA A 489 14.25 23.48 15.44
CA ALA A 489 14.64 22.75 16.64
C ALA A 489 13.87 21.44 16.81
N THR A 490 12.60 21.37 16.40
CA THR A 490 11.81 20.13 16.40
C THR A 490 12.37 19.09 15.44
N VAL A 491 12.70 19.48 14.20
CA VAL A 491 13.31 18.58 13.22
C VAL A 491 14.66 18.07 13.73
N GLU A 492 15.49 18.97 14.30
CA GLU A 492 16.79 18.61 14.86
C GLU A 492 16.66 17.70 16.09
N ALA A 493 15.68 17.93 16.97
CA ALA A 493 15.41 17.07 18.12
C ALA A 493 14.97 15.66 17.71
N VAL A 494 14.09 15.53 16.71
CA VAL A 494 13.73 14.22 16.14
C VAL A 494 14.97 13.55 15.54
N GLN A 495 15.76 14.29 14.76
CA GLN A 495 16.99 13.79 14.15
C GLN A 495 17.97 13.25 15.21
N GLN A 496 18.19 13.98 16.29
CA GLN A 496 19.13 13.58 17.34
C GLN A 496 18.65 12.38 18.17
N ARG A 497 17.34 12.32 18.46
CA ARG A 497 16.81 11.38 19.46
C ARG A 497 16.27 10.09 18.83
N LEU A 498 15.64 10.18 17.66
CA LEU A 498 14.99 9.04 16.99
C LEU A 498 15.78 8.45 15.81
N GLN A 499 16.76 9.17 15.24
CA GLN A 499 17.52 8.64 14.11
C GLN A 499 18.59 7.62 14.55
N ARG A 500 18.69 6.51 13.84
CA ARG A 500 19.72 5.46 13.97
C ARG A 500 20.24 5.14 12.58
N GLY A 501 21.44 5.63 12.25
CA GLY A 501 21.95 5.56 10.88
C GLY A 501 21.09 6.40 9.93
N GLU A 502 20.52 5.77 8.90
CA GLU A 502 19.59 6.43 7.97
C GLU A 502 18.12 6.30 8.37
N TYR A 503 17.81 5.57 9.45
CA TYR A 503 16.44 5.26 9.81
C TYR A 503 15.96 6.06 11.00
N VAL A 504 14.67 6.42 10.99
CA VAL A 504 14.01 7.16 12.08
C VAL A 504 13.02 6.22 12.76
N GLN A 505 13.14 6.08 14.07
CA GLN A 505 12.20 5.35 14.92
C GLN A 505 10.89 6.13 15.08
N ARG A 506 9.76 5.44 15.31
CA ARG A 506 8.44 6.09 15.42
C ARG A 506 8.36 7.06 16.61
N TYR A 507 8.86 6.64 17.77
CA TYR A 507 8.73 7.38 19.03
C TYR A 507 9.67 6.88 20.15
N GLU A 508 9.79 7.66 21.23
CA GLU A 508 10.40 7.26 22.51
C GLU A 508 9.36 6.81 23.56
N GLU A 509 8.07 7.06 23.33
CA GLU A 509 6.99 6.77 24.27
C GLU A 509 6.79 5.26 24.55
N GLN A 510 6.26 4.93 25.73
CA GLN A 510 5.73 3.59 25.99
C GLN A 510 4.33 3.45 25.37
N ASP A 511 4.21 2.56 24.39
CA ASP A 511 3.01 2.35 23.58
C ASP A 511 2.08 1.25 24.12
N GLY A 512 2.45 0.59 25.21
CA GLY A 512 1.68 -0.49 25.82
C GLY A 512 1.85 -1.87 25.15
N VAL A 513 2.81 -2.03 24.24
CA VAL A 513 3.11 -3.32 23.59
C VAL A 513 4.53 -3.79 23.95
N SER A 514 4.66 -5.04 24.37
CA SER A 514 5.96 -5.61 24.74
C SER A 514 6.83 -5.92 23.53
N GLY A 515 8.16 -5.82 23.72
CA GLY A 515 9.14 -6.16 22.70
C GLY A 515 9.53 -4.97 21.83
N SER A 516 10.52 -5.19 20.97
CA SER A 516 11.05 -4.21 20.04
C SER A 516 10.30 -4.23 18.70
N GLU A 517 10.55 -3.20 17.89
CA GLU A 517 10.14 -3.04 16.51
C GLU A 517 11.36 -2.67 15.66
N GLY A 518 11.23 -2.74 14.33
CA GLY A 518 12.17 -2.18 13.40
C GLY A 518 12.03 -0.65 13.33
N ALA A 519 12.69 -0.04 12.34
CA ALA A 519 12.44 1.36 12.03
C ALA A 519 11.36 1.48 10.95
N PHE A 520 10.27 2.17 11.23
CA PHE A 520 9.25 2.46 10.21
C PHE A 520 9.83 3.35 9.11
N LEU A 521 9.99 2.79 7.91
CA LEU A 521 10.61 3.46 6.76
C LEU A 521 9.94 4.80 6.42
N ALA A 522 8.61 4.89 6.55
CA ALA A 522 7.87 6.14 6.34
C ALA A 522 8.40 7.31 7.18
N CYS A 523 8.79 7.08 8.44
CA CYS A 523 9.35 8.13 9.31
C CYS A 523 10.66 8.70 8.75
N SER A 524 11.46 7.86 8.09
CA SER A 524 12.74 8.26 7.50
C SER A 524 12.52 9.12 6.26
N PHE A 525 11.51 8.80 5.44
CA PHE A 525 11.06 9.64 4.33
C PHE A 525 10.42 10.95 4.83
N TRP A 526 9.69 10.95 5.95
CA TRP A 526 9.17 12.20 6.53
C TRP A 526 10.29 13.13 7.00
N LEU A 527 11.43 12.58 7.46
CA LEU A 527 12.60 13.39 7.81
C LEU A 527 13.19 14.08 6.58
N VAL A 528 13.20 13.44 5.40
CA VAL A 528 13.62 14.06 4.14
C VAL A 528 12.76 15.31 3.85
N ASP A 529 11.43 15.18 3.89
CA ASP A 529 10.53 16.31 3.67
C ASP A 529 10.71 17.41 4.73
N ALA A 530 10.86 17.02 6.00
CA ALA A 530 11.09 17.97 7.09
C ALA A 530 12.39 18.76 6.91
N LEU A 531 13.48 18.11 6.46
CA LEU A 531 14.74 18.75 6.11
C LEU A 531 14.57 19.74 4.95
N LEU A 532 13.77 19.41 3.93
CA LEU A 532 13.43 20.34 2.85
C LEU A 532 12.69 21.58 3.38
N THR A 533 11.80 21.42 4.37
CA THR A 533 11.04 22.55 4.93
C THR A 533 11.92 23.56 5.68
N ILE A 534 13.11 23.13 6.14
CA ILE A 534 14.10 23.97 6.85
C ILE A 534 15.35 24.28 6.01
N ASP A 535 15.25 24.03 4.69
CA ASP A 535 16.23 24.33 3.65
C ASP A 535 17.56 23.56 3.75
N ARG A 536 17.55 22.36 4.34
CA ARG A 536 18.70 21.43 4.42
C ARG A 536 18.72 20.44 3.25
N VAL A 537 18.71 20.96 2.02
CA VAL A 537 18.49 20.18 0.79
C VAL A 537 19.50 19.06 0.58
N GLY A 538 20.80 19.35 0.72
CA GLY A 538 21.85 18.35 0.48
C GLY A 538 21.77 17.15 1.45
N GLU A 539 21.30 17.38 2.67
CA GLU A 539 21.08 16.30 3.64
C GLU A 539 19.83 15.49 3.32
N ALA A 540 18.77 16.17 2.89
CA ALA A 540 17.54 15.53 2.43
C ALA A 540 17.81 14.61 1.24
N GLU A 541 18.53 15.10 0.22
CA GLU A 541 18.87 14.36 -0.99
C GLU A 541 19.74 13.14 -0.67
N ALA A 542 20.80 13.32 0.11
CA ALA A 542 21.67 12.22 0.51
C ALA A 542 20.92 11.15 1.34
N LEU A 543 19.97 11.56 2.19
CA LEU A 543 19.13 10.62 2.93
C LEU A 543 18.18 9.86 2.00
N PHE A 544 17.52 10.56 1.08
CA PHE A 544 16.60 9.96 0.13
C PHE A 544 17.29 8.92 -0.77
N GLU A 545 18.46 9.24 -1.33
CA GLU A 545 19.23 8.30 -2.15
C GLU A 545 19.61 7.03 -1.38
N ARG A 546 19.97 7.14 -0.10
CA ARG A 546 20.25 5.98 0.75
C ARG A 546 18.99 5.14 0.98
N LEU A 547 17.84 5.77 1.24
CA LEU A 547 16.57 5.07 1.44
C LEU A 547 16.12 4.31 0.18
N LEU A 548 16.39 4.84 -1.02
CA LEU A 548 16.09 4.12 -2.28
C LEU A 548 16.85 2.78 -2.41
N THR A 549 18.02 2.65 -1.78
CA THR A 549 18.79 1.39 -1.76
C THR A 549 18.17 0.30 -0.88
N ARG A 550 17.09 0.60 -0.15
CA ARG A 550 16.35 -0.35 0.70
C ARG A 550 15.19 -1.02 -0.01
N THR A 551 14.86 -0.57 -1.21
CA THR A 551 13.95 -1.30 -2.07
C THR A 551 14.51 -2.70 -2.34
N ASN A 552 13.63 -3.70 -2.49
CA ASN A 552 14.09 -4.99 -3.01
C ASN A 552 14.50 -4.86 -4.49
N ASP A 553 14.92 -5.97 -5.10
CA ASP A 553 15.35 -6.02 -6.51
C ASP A 553 14.26 -5.60 -7.53
N LEU A 554 13.02 -5.42 -7.07
CA LEU A 554 11.88 -4.99 -7.87
C LEU A 554 11.41 -3.58 -7.53
N GLY A 555 12.08 -2.86 -6.63
CA GLY A 555 11.70 -1.51 -6.23
C GLY A 555 10.58 -1.44 -5.18
N LEU A 556 10.29 -2.55 -4.46
CA LEU A 556 9.25 -2.62 -3.43
C LEU A 556 9.81 -2.40 -2.02
N LEU A 557 9.00 -1.80 -1.14
CA LEU A 557 9.33 -1.51 0.25
C LEU A 557 8.30 -2.15 1.20
N SER A 558 8.77 -2.60 2.35
CA SER A 558 7.92 -3.04 3.47
C SER A 558 7.58 -1.87 4.39
N GLU A 559 6.85 -2.18 5.44
CA GLU A 559 6.55 -1.27 6.53
C GLU A 559 7.83 -0.80 7.24
N GLU A 560 8.61 -1.74 7.74
CA GLU A 560 9.77 -1.45 8.59
C GLU A 560 11.04 -2.06 8.02
N VAL A 561 12.16 -1.70 8.62
CA VAL A 561 13.46 -2.29 8.35
C VAL A 561 14.18 -2.52 9.67
N ASP A 562 14.88 -3.65 9.80
CA ASP A 562 15.84 -3.82 10.89
C ASP A 562 17.00 -2.84 10.68
N PRO A 563 17.20 -1.85 11.57
CA PRO A 563 18.24 -0.84 11.40
C PRO A 563 19.66 -1.42 11.46
N ALA A 564 19.86 -2.61 12.04
CA ALA A 564 21.16 -3.25 12.16
C ALA A 564 21.51 -4.09 10.93
N SER A 565 20.57 -4.90 10.43
CA SER A 565 20.81 -5.83 9.31
C SER A 565 20.38 -5.29 7.94
N GLY A 566 19.47 -4.32 7.91
CA GLY A 566 18.81 -3.87 6.68
C GLY A 566 17.73 -4.82 6.15
N GLU A 567 17.36 -5.85 6.92
CA GLU A 567 16.27 -6.76 6.54
C GLU A 567 14.92 -6.03 6.56
N LEU A 568 14.12 -6.22 5.52
CA LEU A 568 12.75 -5.70 5.45
C LEU A 568 11.83 -6.45 6.42
N LEU A 569 11.07 -5.70 7.21
CA LEU A 569 10.18 -6.15 8.29
C LEU A 569 8.76 -5.57 8.12
N GLY A 570 7.80 -6.13 8.84
CA GLY A 570 6.39 -5.72 8.83
C GLY A 570 5.68 -6.01 7.50
N ASN A 571 4.48 -5.46 7.33
CA ASN A 571 3.63 -5.80 6.18
C ASN A 571 4.22 -5.38 4.82
N PHE A 572 3.90 -6.10 3.74
CA PHE A 572 4.58 -5.95 2.45
C PHE A 572 3.69 -6.18 1.20
N PRO A 573 3.85 -5.36 0.15
CA PRO A 573 4.43 -4.02 0.18
C PRO A 573 3.55 -3.08 1.02
N GLN A 574 4.14 -2.04 1.57
CA GLN A 574 3.42 -1.13 2.46
C GLN A 574 3.09 0.21 1.77
N GLY A 575 1.82 0.60 1.83
CA GLY A 575 1.28 1.77 1.13
C GLY A 575 1.86 3.10 1.59
N LEU A 576 1.85 3.39 2.90
CA LEU A 576 2.40 4.62 3.49
C LEU A 576 3.88 4.86 3.13
N THR A 577 4.72 3.82 3.09
CA THR A 577 6.13 3.86 2.75
C THR A 577 6.32 4.19 1.26
N HIS A 578 5.57 3.53 0.37
CA HIS A 578 5.60 3.84 -1.06
C HIS A 578 5.08 5.24 -1.38
N LEU A 579 4.06 5.69 -0.66
CA LEU A 579 3.58 7.07 -0.68
C LEU A 579 4.68 8.06 -0.28
N ALA A 580 5.36 7.81 0.85
CA ALA A 580 6.35 8.75 1.38
C ALA A 580 7.53 8.92 0.41
N LEU A 581 7.92 7.86 -0.31
CA LEU A 581 8.89 7.92 -1.40
C LEU A 581 8.42 8.86 -2.54
N ILE A 582 7.18 8.69 -3.02
CA ILE A 582 6.63 9.54 -4.09
C ILE A 582 6.59 10.99 -3.61
N GLN A 583 6.16 11.21 -2.37
CA GLN A 583 6.04 12.55 -1.79
C GLN A 583 7.39 13.25 -1.73
N ASN A 584 8.46 12.58 -1.28
CA ASN A 584 9.81 13.16 -1.31
C ASN A 584 10.21 13.56 -2.74
N ALA A 585 10.03 12.68 -3.73
CA ALA A 585 10.39 12.96 -5.11
C ALA A 585 9.63 14.17 -5.69
N VAL A 586 8.35 14.32 -5.35
CA VAL A 586 7.52 15.48 -5.72
C VAL A 586 7.99 16.75 -4.97
N ASN A 587 8.27 16.63 -3.68
CA ASN A 587 8.68 17.75 -2.84
C ASN A 587 10.08 18.28 -3.20
N PHE A 588 11.02 17.44 -3.64
CA PHE A 588 12.27 17.92 -4.22
C PHE A 588 12.01 18.84 -5.43
N LYS A 589 11.07 18.47 -6.30
CA LYS A 589 10.75 19.29 -7.48
C LYS A 589 10.07 20.60 -7.10
N LEU A 590 9.16 20.56 -6.14
CA LEU A 590 8.52 21.76 -5.60
C LEU A 590 9.53 22.69 -4.94
N HIS A 591 10.47 22.14 -4.16
CA HIS A 591 11.53 22.90 -3.52
C HIS A 591 12.44 23.56 -4.57
N GLU A 592 12.90 22.82 -5.57
CA GLU A 592 13.72 23.34 -6.67
C GLU A 592 13.07 24.55 -7.36
N THR A 593 11.74 24.50 -7.52
CA THR A 593 10.99 25.51 -8.30
C THR A 593 10.53 26.70 -7.44
N HIS A 594 10.16 26.46 -6.18
CA HIS A 594 9.46 27.45 -5.33
C HIS A 594 10.08 27.65 -3.94
N GLY A 595 11.15 26.93 -3.61
CA GLY A 595 11.88 26.99 -2.35
C GLY A 595 11.20 26.30 -1.17
N ALA A 596 11.86 26.31 -0.01
CA ALA A 596 11.45 25.58 1.20
C ALA A 596 10.03 25.87 1.69
N ARG A 597 9.53 27.10 1.51
CA ARG A 597 8.18 27.48 1.95
C ARG A 597 7.07 26.76 1.17
N ALA A 598 7.34 26.34 -0.07
CA ALA A 598 6.36 25.63 -0.90
C ALA A 598 6.04 24.23 -0.40
N ILE A 599 6.89 23.65 0.45
CA ILE A 599 6.66 22.33 1.06
C ILE A 599 5.73 22.45 2.27
N ARG A 600 5.60 23.65 2.84
CA ARG A 600 4.75 23.93 4.00
C ARG A 600 3.32 24.23 3.58
N GLY A 601 2.35 23.99 4.47
CA GLY A 601 0.94 24.32 4.22
C GLY A 601 0.07 23.10 3.94
N ALA A 602 -1.15 23.32 3.44
CA ALA A 602 -2.10 22.23 3.16
C ALA A 602 -1.70 21.39 1.95
N HIS A 603 -2.21 20.16 1.86
CA HIS A 603 -2.09 19.35 0.64
C HIS A 603 -2.69 20.06 -0.58
N SER A 604 -3.80 20.79 -0.42
CA SER A 604 -4.41 21.59 -1.50
C SER A 604 -3.52 22.74 -1.98
N ASP A 605 -2.73 23.34 -1.09
CA ASP A 605 -1.80 24.42 -1.42
C ASP A 605 -0.64 23.86 -2.25
N ARG A 606 -0.05 22.74 -1.82
CA ARG A 606 0.99 22.02 -2.58
C ARG A 606 0.46 21.47 -3.90
N GLY A 607 -0.72 20.85 -3.90
CA GLY A 607 -1.34 20.28 -5.09
C GLY A 607 -1.51 21.30 -6.21
N ARG A 608 -1.89 22.55 -5.86
CA ARG A 608 -1.96 23.65 -6.84
C ARG A 608 -0.60 24.00 -7.43
N LEU A 609 0.45 24.04 -6.62
CA LEU A 609 1.82 24.30 -7.10
C LEU A 609 2.32 23.16 -7.99
N VAL A 610 2.03 21.91 -7.65
CA VAL A 610 2.37 20.75 -8.48
C VAL A 610 1.67 20.85 -9.84
N SER A 611 0.37 21.13 -9.85
CA SER A 611 -0.39 21.31 -11.09
C SER A 611 0.15 22.47 -11.94
N GLN A 612 0.50 23.60 -11.33
CA GLN A 612 1.12 24.74 -12.03
C GLN A 612 2.47 24.36 -12.63
N ALA A 613 3.34 23.69 -11.88
CA ALA A 613 4.61 23.22 -12.39
C ALA A 613 4.41 22.27 -13.58
N ILE A 614 3.46 21.32 -13.49
CA ILE A 614 3.12 20.41 -14.60
C ILE A 614 2.60 21.19 -15.81
N GLU A 615 1.74 22.21 -15.62
CA GLU A 615 1.24 23.07 -16.70
C GLU A 615 2.35 23.92 -17.34
N GLU A 616 3.32 24.42 -16.57
CA GLU A 616 4.46 25.18 -17.08
C GLU A 616 5.38 24.29 -17.93
N PHE A 617 5.63 23.04 -17.52
CA PHE A 617 6.31 22.04 -18.35
C PHE A 617 5.47 21.63 -19.56
N GLY A 618 4.15 21.57 -19.41
CA GLY A 618 3.19 21.39 -20.50
C GLY A 618 3.09 22.60 -21.42
N SER A 619 3.50 23.80 -20.99
CA SER A 619 3.39 25.03 -21.76
C SER A 619 4.47 25.18 -22.83
N LEU A 620 5.62 24.50 -22.65
CA LEU A 620 6.58 24.28 -23.74
C LEU A 620 6.04 23.33 -24.84
N TRP A 621 4.90 22.68 -24.57
CA TRP A 621 4.07 21.95 -25.55
C TRP A 621 2.60 22.40 -25.47
N ALA A 622 2.33 23.69 -25.18
CA ALA A 622 0.98 24.25 -25.19
C ALA A 622 0.41 24.29 -26.62
N THR A 623 0.00 23.13 -27.09
CA THR A 623 -0.98 22.91 -28.14
C THR A 623 -1.81 21.69 -27.73
N VAL A 624 -2.25 21.62 -26.47
CA VAL A 624 -3.00 20.47 -25.93
C VAL A 624 -4.28 20.88 -25.17
N LYS A 625 -4.63 22.17 -25.10
CA LYS A 625 -6.06 22.55 -25.04
C LYS A 625 -6.85 22.21 -26.33
N LYS A 626 -6.18 21.60 -27.33
CA LYS A 626 -6.77 20.95 -28.51
C LYS A 626 -6.77 19.41 -28.44
N SER A 627 -6.31 18.78 -27.36
CA SER A 627 -6.10 17.32 -27.30
C SER A 627 -7.11 16.53 -26.49
N GLU A 628 -8.33 17.03 -26.28
CA GLU A 628 -9.45 16.14 -25.93
C GLU A 628 -9.63 15.01 -26.98
N HIS A 629 -9.04 15.12 -28.18
CA HIS A 629 -9.23 14.17 -29.29
C HIS A 629 -7.98 13.58 -29.95
N THR A 630 -6.75 13.93 -29.57
CA THR A 630 -5.57 13.44 -30.30
C THR A 630 -4.34 13.30 -29.40
N GLY A 631 -4.24 12.17 -28.69
CA GLY A 631 -2.99 11.87 -27.97
C GLY A 631 -2.99 10.75 -26.94
N ARG A 632 -3.89 9.75 -26.97
CA ARG A 632 -3.83 8.54 -26.10
C ARG A 632 -4.75 7.39 -26.59
N ILE A 633 -5.01 7.32 -27.90
CA ILE A 633 -6.15 6.55 -28.46
C ILE A 633 -5.81 5.10 -28.89
N ARG A 634 -4.54 4.67 -28.88
CA ARG A 634 -4.21 3.31 -29.35
C ARG A 634 -4.34 2.20 -28.30
N SER A 635 -4.30 2.50 -27.00
CA SER A 635 -4.41 1.47 -25.95
C SER A 635 -5.86 1.16 -25.55
N SER A 636 -6.80 2.08 -25.78
CA SER A 636 -8.10 2.08 -25.11
C SER A 636 -9.01 0.89 -25.45
N HIS A 637 -8.92 0.34 -26.66
CA HIS A 637 -9.68 -0.86 -27.02
C HIS A 637 -8.98 -2.15 -26.59
N ALA A 638 -7.65 -2.19 -26.61
CA ALA A 638 -6.88 -3.38 -26.23
C ALA A 638 -6.93 -3.64 -24.73
N SER A 639 -7.17 -2.59 -23.92
CA SER A 639 -7.34 -2.68 -22.47
C SER A 639 -8.75 -3.09 -22.04
N ILE A 640 -9.74 -3.21 -22.95
CA ILE A 640 -11.10 -3.65 -22.60
C ILE A 640 -11.10 -5.15 -22.27
N MET A 641 -11.57 -5.49 -21.07
CA MET A 641 -11.83 -6.86 -20.68
C MET A 641 -13.26 -7.24 -21.09
N GLN A 642 -13.38 -8.15 -22.06
CA GLN A 642 -14.66 -8.77 -22.44
C GLN A 642 -14.77 -10.11 -21.71
N LEU A 643 -15.54 -10.11 -20.62
CA LEU A 643 -15.85 -11.30 -19.81
C LEU A 643 -16.92 -12.14 -20.49
#